data_AF-A0A2E3HA27-F1
#
_entry.id   AF-A0A2E3HA27-F1
#
_cell.length_a   1.000
_cell.length_b   1.000
_cell.length_c   1.000
_cell.angle_alpha   90.00
_cell.angle_beta   90.00
_cell.angle_gamma   90.00
#
_symmetry.space_group_name_H-M   'P 1'
#
loop_
_entity.id
_entity.type
_entity.pdbx_description
1 polymer ?
#
loop_
_entity_poly.entity_id
_entity_poly.type
_entity_poly.pdbx_seq_one_letter_code
_entity_poly.pdbx_strand_id
1 'polypeptide(L)'
;MKLHRLREGPARKAEMNTTSCLFRLILALTFTGFTSHTSAQYGDWKHSGSIYIVTTPEGANLPASAVEKKFPVLVRLNRDHLDFSEVKPRGEDIRFSAKGKPLAYQVERWDAAGGNADVWVGIPVIRGNEQQEIRMHWGNDKALSESDGEQVFQTTEGFAGVWHLGDNLEDATSNNLDGFNRADRPTTNTTGIIGDAQEFGVNKLLVIRPPGAKPGRRVTCMPSGNADRTMSAWVKPTSFEGRNWAQASIGGWGEPERGQKPNMGLSYFTMTGRGQPRFHLYGFDPRCASPLPRDEWRHVALAVSGDMVRFYVDGSLEETINNNGELVSKLGTLRTPVSTPVDLGDHGNGRGPFNGALDEVRFESVARSANWLKLCFENQKPLQSLVGPLVQKGDGFSVSRKSLKMEEGSSVALSAKAGGARKVYWVLNDGEKEEILSVDRFSYTFDAGRVAEDKTVTLQFRAVFASGVKTRSIPIAIQESIPDPVYVLNVPKEWNGRDELEISPSITNLAEMKAAGAGDLNYSWRISGMATISETGAGKLLLKRAQNSGALTIELVLDNGGALVSRSVRMTVEEAKQDVWVKRIPSADEKPEDHQFYARDDKGQGRLHYRGTLKESADSVFLRLYAADKLLNTQEQKIGADNNYALSASLQAGLIAYRTEFGIRRGGVEMVLEKASDLVCGDVFVIQGQSNAEAWTDKRVVHPYRSPWLRSFGTPSTHKDRARDAVWGNALSFNGGQNHHHFQIGYWGVELGRMLIEKHKIPVCFINGAQGGTRIDQHQRNEAEPTDVTTIYGRLLWRLQQAKLTHGVRAVLWHQGENDQGESGVTATFGWVNYEGYFIRMAARWKEDYPNIKHYYIHQIWPGACGSRSVENDRLRERQRRLPGQFSNMSIMSTLGIRPGGGCHYLPEGYAAMARQLFPLINKYSYGEESQEPVTPPDIQSVSYTSERRDEIKLTFDQDVKWSDEVARQFYLNDDSAELNAIGGAGRIITLKLSRPSTAKNLSYIRGGKWRQEEAIIWGSNGIAALTFCEVPIRPHRE
;
A
#
# COMPACT_ATOMS: atom_id res chain seq x y z
N MET A 1 -11.02 57.52 15.29
CA MET A 1 -11.38 58.88 14.80
C MET A 1 -10.09 59.58 14.39
N LYS A 2 -9.94 59.88 13.09
CA LYS A 2 -9.01 60.84 12.41
C LYS A 2 -7.48 60.74 12.66
N LEU A 3 -6.71 60.25 11.67
CA LEU A 3 -6.01 60.98 10.56
C LEU A 3 -4.65 61.58 10.98
N HIS A 4 -3.51 61.06 10.50
CA HIS A 4 -2.71 61.47 9.30
C HIS A 4 -1.88 62.77 9.52
N ARG A 5 -0.53 62.79 9.42
CA ARG A 5 0.31 63.01 8.21
C ARG A 5 1.79 63.21 8.64
N LEU A 6 2.78 62.64 7.92
CA LEU A 6 3.80 63.28 7.01
C LEU A 6 4.76 64.28 7.72
N ARG A 7 6.06 64.45 7.41
CA ARG A 7 6.95 64.08 6.28
C ARG A 7 8.40 64.48 6.64
N GLU A 8 9.37 63.78 6.04
CA GLU A 8 10.64 64.25 5.41
C GLU A 8 11.61 65.23 6.11
N GLY A 9 12.92 64.89 6.08
CA GLY A 9 14.04 65.84 6.09
C GLY A 9 15.42 65.16 5.86
N PRO A 10 16.38 65.73 5.10
CA PRO A 10 17.40 64.97 4.36
C PRO A 10 18.90 65.35 4.59
N ALA A 11 19.80 64.61 3.90
CA ALA A 11 21.06 65.01 3.26
C ALA A 11 22.39 65.31 4.03
N ARG A 12 23.34 64.37 3.87
CA ARG A 12 24.77 64.42 3.40
C ARG A 12 25.71 65.65 3.58
N LYS A 13 27.01 65.26 3.77
CA LYS A 13 28.33 65.89 3.47
C LYS A 13 28.85 66.93 4.51
N ALA A 14 30.14 67.11 4.84
CA ALA A 14 31.45 66.63 4.35
C ALA A 14 32.55 66.76 5.46
N GLU A 15 33.72 66.17 5.21
CA GLU A 15 35.15 66.59 5.44
C GLU A 15 35.50 67.70 6.47
N MET A 16 36.68 67.86 7.09
CA MET A 16 38.05 67.29 7.15
C MET A 16 38.76 68.10 8.26
N ASN A 17 39.84 67.60 8.91
CA ASN A 17 41.12 68.32 9.15
C ASN A 17 42.06 67.60 10.15
N THR A 18 43.23 67.15 9.69
CA THR A 18 44.62 67.62 9.97
C THR A 18 45.20 67.14 11.32
N THR A 19 46.44 66.63 11.44
CA THR A 19 47.70 67.35 11.14
C THR A 19 48.94 66.41 11.10
N SER A 20 49.91 66.85 10.30
CA SER A 20 51.25 66.38 9.89
C SER A 20 52.35 66.25 10.97
N CYS A 21 53.38 65.41 10.74
CA CYS A 21 54.80 65.85 10.59
C CYS A 21 55.80 64.76 10.14
N LEU A 22 56.57 65.13 9.10
CA LEU A 22 57.67 64.47 8.36
C LEU A 22 59.02 64.47 9.15
N PHE A 23 60.11 63.72 8.83
CA PHE A 23 61.05 63.89 7.67
C PHE A 23 62.10 62.74 7.63
N ARG A 24 62.22 61.99 6.51
CA ARG A 24 63.27 61.95 5.45
C ARG A 24 64.52 61.06 5.65
N LEU A 25 64.76 60.16 4.68
CA LEU A 25 65.92 60.23 3.75
C LEU A 25 65.67 59.39 2.47
N ILE A 26 66.22 59.86 1.35
CA ILE A 26 66.13 59.32 -0.03
C ILE A 26 67.41 58.56 -0.39
N LEU A 27 67.32 57.43 -1.11
CA LEU A 27 68.31 57.07 -2.15
C LEU A 27 67.70 56.13 -3.22
N ALA A 28 68.25 56.23 -4.42
CA ALA A 28 67.70 55.87 -5.72
C ALA A 28 67.91 54.42 -6.20
N LEU A 29 67.14 54.10 -7.26
CA LEU A 29 67.10 52.93 -8.15
C LEU A 29 68.31 51.99 -8.20
N THR A 30 68.02 50.67 -8.24
CA THR A 30 68.44 49.78 -9.33
C THR A 30 67.42 48.64 -9.53
N PHE A 31 67.09 48.39 -10.80
CA PHE A 31 66.23 47.32 -11.30
C PHE A 31 67.03 46.00 -11.30
N THR A 32 66.59 44.98 -10.58
CA THR A 32 66.90 43.57 -10.88
C THR A 32 65.64 42.76 -10.71
N GLY A 33 65.26 42.04 -11.76
CA GLY A 33 64.00 41.29 -11.81
C GLY A 33 63.99 40.14 -10.81
N PHE A 34 62.89 40.04 -10.08
CA PHE A 34 62.42 38.76 -9.55
C PHE A 34 60.99 38.57 -10.02
N THR A 35 60.83 37.67 -10.99
CA THR A 35 59.57 36.98 -11.26
C THR A 35 59.15 36.26 -9.98
N SER A 36 58.19 36.80 -9.22
CA SER A 36 57.57 36.07 -8.13
C SER A 36 56.66 34.98 -8.71
N HIS A 37 57.11 33.74 -8.58
CA HIS A 37 56.34 32.54 -8.86
C HIS A 37 55.05 32.52 -8.03
N THR A 38 53.91 32.41 -8.71
CA THR A 38 52.65 31.94 -8.14
C THR A 38 52.73 30.42 -7.90
N SER A 39 53.53 29.98 -6.93
CA SER A 39 53.49 28.60 -6.42
C SER A 39 53.80 28.57 -4.93
N ALA A 40 52.78 28.50 -4.07
CA ALA A 40 52.99 28.14 -2.66
C ALA A 40 51.75 27.64 -1.89
N GLN A 41 50.52 27.70 -2.41
CA GLN A 41 49.34 27.37 -1.57
C GLN A 41 49.25 25.88 -1.16
N TYR A 42 49.74 24.96 -2.00
CA TYR A 42 49.69 23.51 -1.74
C TYR A 42 51.08 22.86 -1.66
N GLY A 43 52.14 23.64 -1.38
CA GLY A 43 53.53 23.13 -1.37
C GLY A 43 53.82 22.07 -0.30
N ASP A 44 53.12 22.12 0.84
CA ASP A 44 53.30 21.19 1.96
C ASP A 44 52.48 19.89 1.85
N TRP A 45 51.78 19.68 0.72
CA TRP A 45 50.93 18.51 0.50
C TRP A 45 51.72 17.40 -0.19
N LYS A 46 51.83 16.21 0.44
CA LYS A 46 52.63 15.08 -0.06
C LYS A 46 52.12 14.53 -1.40
N HIS A 47 50.81 14.59 -1.61
CA HIS A 47 50.16 14.01 -2.78
C HIS A 47 49.14 14.96 -3.41
N SER A 48 49.01 14.88 -4.73
CA SER A 48 47.90 15.49 -5.47
C SER A 48 47.50 14.64 -6.68
N GLY A 49 46.25 14.75 -7.10
CA GLY A 49 45.72 14.02 -8.24
C GLY A 49 44.52 14.73 -8.86
N SER A 50 44.31 14.47 -10.15
CA SER A 50 43.22 15.06 -10.93
C SER A 50 41.98 14.18 -10.85
N ILE A 51 40.82 14.82 -10.75
CA ILE A 51 39.49 14.23 -10.91
C ILE A 51 38.78 15.06 -11.97
N TYR A 52 37.99 14.42 -12.83
CA TYR A 52 37.31 15.10 -13.92
C TYR A 52 35.80 15.07 -13.76
N ILE A 53 35.17 16.21 -14.02
CA ILE A 53 33.73 16.35 -14.25
C ILE A 53 33.52 16.21 -15.76
N VAL A 54 32.79 15.17 -16.17
CA VAL A 54 32.57 14.77 -17.56
C VAL A 54 31.11 14.99 -17.93
N THR A 55 30.86 16.03 -18.72
CA THR A 55 29.51 16.39 -19.21
C THR A 55 29.34 16.11 -20.71
N THR A 56 30.33 15.47 -21.34
CA THR A 56 30.26 14.95 -22.71
C THR A 56 29.25 13.79 -22.81
N PRO A 57 28.91 13.30 -24.02
CA PRO A 57 27.99 12.17 -24.19
C PRO A 57 28.40 10.90 -23.42
N GLU A 58 29.68 10.74 -23.13
CA GLU A 58 30.22 9.60 -22.36
C GLU A 58 30.16 9.78 -20.85
N GLY A 59 29.67 10.92 -20.36
CA GLY A 59 29.40 11.18 -18.94
C GLY A 59 27.95 11.60 -18.73
N ALA A 60 27.73 12.71 -18.04
CA ALA A 60 26.38 13.19 -17.74
C ALA A 60 25.59 13.71 -18.97
N ASN A 61 26.22 13.83 -20.14
CA ASN A 61 25.61 14.23 -21.41
C ASN A 61 24.75 15.50 -21.31
N LEU A 62 25.39 16.63 -21.00
CA LEU A 62 24.74 17.93 -21.04
C LEU A 62 24.94 18.61 -22.40
N PRO A 63 23.96 19.40 -22.88
CA PRO A 63 24.13 20.15 -24.13
C PRO A 63 25.24 21.19 -23.99
N ALA A 64 25.99 21.47 -25.06
CA ALA A 64 27.12 22.40 -25.04
C ALA A 64 26.75 23.83 -24.59
N SER A 65 25.47 24.21 -24.69
CA SER A 65 24.95 25.50 -24.21
C SER A 65 24.68 25.54 -22.70
N ALA A 66 24.72 24.40 -22.00
CA ALA A 66 24.45 24.34 -20.56
C ALA A 66 25.59 24.99 -19.77
N VAL A 67 25.22 25.86 -18.84
CA VAL A 67 26.14 26.48 -17.87
C VAL A 67 25.44 26.52 -16.52
N GLU A 68 25.86 25.66 -15.60
CA GLU A 68 25.36 25.61 -14.23
C GLU A 68 26.38 26.25 -13.29
N LYS A 69 25.93 27.08 -12.36
CA LYS A 69 26.82 27.84 -11.45
C LYS A 69 26.64 27.36 -10.03
N LYS A 70 27.74 27.32 -9.25
CA LYS A 70 27.69 27.03 -7.80
C LYS A 70 27.03 25.68 -7.50
N PHE A 71 27.38 24.67 -8.30
CA PHE A 71 26.80 23.34 -8.20
C PHE A 71 27.58 22.49 -7.17
N PRO A 72 26.92 21.87 -6.18
CA PRO A 72 27.56 20.93 -5.26
C PRO A 72 27.73 19.56 -5.94
N VAL A 73 28.96 19.21 -6.29
CA VAL A 73 29.31 17.92 -6.90
C VAL A 73 29.68 16.90 -5.83
N LEU A 74 29.02 15.74 -5.85
CA LEU A 74 29.40 14.56 -5.07
C LEU A 74 30.61 13.87 -5.71
N VAL A 75 31.73 13.83 -4.99
CA VAL A 75 32.93 13.09 -5.34
C VAL A 75 32.97 11.81 -4.52
N ARG A 76 33.01 10.66 -5.20
CA ARG A 76 33.14 9.34 -4.57
C ARG A 76 34.57 8.84 -4.69
N LEU A 77 35.19 8.55 -3.56
CA LEU A 77 36.56 8.04 -3.47
C LEU A 77 36.53 6.57 -3.07
N ASN A 78 37.42 5.78 -3.66
CA ASN A 78 37.52 4.37 -3.32
C ASN A 78 38.95 3.81 -3.42
N ARG A 79 39.17 2.66 -2.78
CA ARG A 79 40.49 2.00 -2.66
C ARG A 79 41.15 1.60 -3.99
N ASP A 80 40.42 1.54 -5.11
CA ASP A 80 41.02 1.23 -6.41
C ASP A 80 41.89 2.39 -6.92
N HIS A 81 41.70 3.61 -6.39
CA HIS A 81 42.39 4.80 -6.85
C HIS A 81 42.80 5.80 -5.75
N LEU A 82 42.50 5.53 -4.47
CA LEU A 82 43.01 6.28 -3.32
C LEU A 82 43.53 5.31 -2.26
N ASP A 83 44.77 5.51 -1.81
CA ASP A 83 45.29 4.83 -0.63
C ASP A 83 44.83 5.57 0.62
N PHE A 84 43.86 4.99 1.34
CA PHE A 84 43.30 5.59 2.55
C PHE A 84 44.29 5.61 3.72
N SER A 85 45.43 4.92 3.64
CA SER A 85 46.49 5.02 4.63
C SER A 85 47.35 6.29 4.47
N GLU A 86 47.29 6.96 3.31
CA GLU A 86 47.96 8.23 3.04
C GLU A 86 47.15 9.45 3.51
N VAL A 87 45.94 9.24 4.05
CA VAL A 87 45.01 10.28 4.51
C VAL A 87 44.69 10.06 5.99
N LYS A 88 44.41 11.12 6.73
CA LYS A 88 43.97 11.01 8.13
C LYS A 88 42.63 10.25 8.25
N PRO A 89 42.35 9.65 9.43
CA PRO A 89 41.24 8.70 9.61
C PRO A 89 39.83 9.21 9.27
N ARG A 90 39.61 10.53 9.21
CA ARG A 90 38.32 11.14 8.83
C ARG A 90 38.44 12.11 7.65
N GLY A 91 39.51 12.00 6.86
CA GLY A 91 39.73 12.86 5.69
C GLY A 91 40.07 14.32 6.05
N GLU A 92 40.61 14.58 7.24
CA GLU A 92 40.87 15.94 7.73
C GLU A 92 41.88 16.71 6.86
N ASP A 93 42.83 15.98 6.27
CA ASP A 93 43.87 16.50 5.41
C ASP A 93 43.56 16.20 3.93
N ILE A 94 42.38 16.61 3.45
CA ILE A 94 42.06 16.70 2.02
C ILE A 94 41.74 18.14 1.61
N ARG A 95 42.12 18.56 0.41
CA ARG A 95 41.68 19.82 -0.19
C ARG A 95 41.33 19.66 -1.66
N PHE A 96 40.39 20.47 -2.12
CA PHE A 96 40.01 20.55 -3.52
C PHE A 96 40.39 21.91 -4.10
N SER A 97 40.79 21.91 -5.37
CA SER A 97 41.11 23.15 -6.09
C SER A 97 40.74 23.06 -7.57
N ALA A 98 40.40 24.19 -8.17
CA ALA A 98 40.23 24.34 -9.62
C ALA A 98 41.12 25.47 -10.12
N LYS A 99 42.00 25.18 -11.09
CA LYS A 99 42.99 26.14 -11.60
C LYS A 99 43.82 26.80 -10.47
N GLY A 100 44.16 26.02 -9.45
CA GLY A 100 44.93 26.44 -8.28
C GLY A 100 44.15 27.21 -7.20
N LYS A 101 42.87 27.51 -7.41
CA LYS A 101 42.01 28.17 -6.41
C LYS A 101 41.30 27.15 -5.52
N PRO A 102 41.23 27.36 -4.19
CA PRO A 102 40.51 26.47 -3.29
C PRO A 102 39.02 26.34 -3.63
N LEU A 103 38.47 25.17 -3.35
CA LEU A 103 37.04 24.87 -3.42
C LEU A 103 36.56 24.45 -2.03
N ALA A 104 35.38 24.95 -1.63
CA ALA A 104 34.71 24.49 -0.42
C ALA A 104 34.28 23.03 -0.59
N TYR A 105 34.31 22.27 0.50
CA TYR A 105 33.90 20.88 0.51
C TYR A 105 33.25 20.50 1.84
N GLN A 106 32.45 19.44 1.83
CA GLN A 106 31.87 18.82 3.01
C GLN A 106 32.06 17.31 2.91
N VAL A 107 32.66 16.71 3.93
CA VAL A 107 32.75 15.25 4.05
C VAL A 107 31.39 14.75 4.53
N GLU A 108 30.69 14.03 3.65
CA GLU A 108 29.41 13.39 3.98
C GLU A 108 29.65 12.07 4.72
N ARG A 109 30.50 11.23 4.13
CA ARG A 109 30.86 9.92 4.69
C ARG A 109 32.34 9.65 4.47
N TRP A 110 33.00 9.12 5.51
CA TRP A 110 34.39 8.65 5.42
C TRP A 110 34.54 7.29 6.09
N ASP A 111 34.71 6.24 5.28
CA ASP A 111 34.89 4.87 5.72
C ASP A 111 36.24 4.33 5.22
N ALA A 112 37.30 4.64 5.96
CA ALA A 112 38.66 4.21 5.62
C ALA A 112 38.82 2.68 5.65
N ALA A 113 38.09 1.98 6.53
CA ALA A 113 38.16 0.52 6.65
C ALA A 113 37.48 -0.18 5.46
N GLY A 114 36.31 0.30 5.05
CA GLY A 114 35.64 -0.09 3.81
C GLY A 114 36.33 0.46 2.56
N GLY A 115 37.22 1.44 2.71
CA GLY A 115 37.95 2.10 1.62
C GLY A 115 37.03 2.84 0.67
N ASN A 116 36.02 3.54 1.21
CA ASN A 116 35.10 4.40 0.45
C ASN A 116 34.88 5.74 1.19
N ALA A 117 34.69 6.82 0.44
CA ALA A 117 34.28 8.12 0.98
C ALA A 117 33.41 8.90 -0.01
N ASP A 118 32.51 9.71 0.52
CA ASP A 118 31.60 10.58 -0.21
C ASP A 118 31.83 12.02 0.25
N VAL A 119 32.17 12.91 -0.69
CA VAL A 119 32.54 14.30 -0.39
C VAL A 119 31.81 15.25 -1.35
N TRP A 120 31.03 16.18 -0.81
CA TRP A 120 30.45 17.26 -1.58
C TRP A 120 31.49 18.35 -1.83
N VAL A 121 31.60 18.83 -3.07
CA VAL A 121 32.55 19.88 -3.47
C VAL A 121 31.81 20.98 -4.23
N GLY A 122 31.92 22.22 -3.77
CA GLY A 122 31.26 23.37 -4.39
C GLY A 122 31.97 23.81 -5.67
N ILE A 123 31.38 23.52 -6.84
CA ILE A 123 31.96 23.86 -8.14
C ILE A 123 31.42 25.21 -8.65
N PRO A 124 32.29 26.22 -8.91
CA PRO A 124 31.83 27.55 -9.31
C PRO A 124 31.04 27.56 -10.61
N VAL A 125 31.46 26.79 -11.61
CA VAL A 125 30.81 26.68 -12.93
C VAL A 125 31.02 25.28 -13.50
N ILE A 126 29.94 24.63 -13.92
CA ILE A 126 29.91 23.42 -14.75
C ILE A 126 29.42 23.82 -16.14
N ARG A 127 30.12 23.38 -17.18
CA ARG A 127 29.78 23.60 -18.59
C ARG A 127 29.38 22.29 -19.22
N GLY A 128 28.39 22.32 -20.10
CA GLY A 128 27.97 21.13 -20.84
C GLY A 128 28.92 20.75 -21.97
N ASN A 129 28.96 19.47 -22.31
CA ASN A 129 29.87 18.90 -23.30
C ASN A 129 31.36 19.23 -23.08
N GLU A 130 31.80 19.23 -21.82
CA GLU A 130 33.19 19.50 -21.43
C GLU A 130 33.74 18.41 -20.48
N GLN A 131 35.07 18.40 -20.35
CA GLN A 131 35.78 17.62 -19.33
C GLN A 131 36.58 18.58 -18.46
N GLN A 132 36.05 18.91 -17.28
CA GLN A 132 36.62 19.91 -16.39
C GLN A 132 37.45 19.26 -15.27
N GLU A 133 38.69 19.71 -15.08
CA GLU A 133 39.56 19.22 -14.02
C GLU A 133 39.26 19.91 -12.68
N ILE A 134 39.15 19.09 -11.64
CA ILE A 134 39.38 19.49 -10.25
C ILE A 134 40.58 18.71 -9.72
N ARG A 135 41.33 19.30 -8.80
CA ARG A 135 42.51 18.67 -8.20
C ARG A 135 42.29 18.45 -6.72
N MET A 136 42.48 17.21 -6.29
CA MET A 136 42.51 16.82 -4.88
C MET A 136 43.96 16.82 -4.39
N HIS A 137 44.19 17.31 -3.17
CA HIS A 137 45.46 17.29 -2.45
C HIS A 137 45.27 16.55 -1.12
N TRP A 138 46.22 15.69 -0.73
CA TRP A 138 46.20 14.98 0.57
C TRP A 138 47.59 14.72 1.17
N GLY A 139 47.62 14.23 2.41
CA GLY A 139 48.85 13.81 3.10
C GLY A 139 49.56 14.94 3.83
N ASN A 140 48.83 15.94 4.34
CA ASN A 140 49.38 17.01 5.16
C ASN A 140 49.04 16.79 6.64
N ASP A 141 49.96 16.17 7.37
CA ASP A 141 49.77 15.78 8.77
C ASP A 141 49.46 16.96 9.70
N LYS A 142 49.77 18.20 9.30
CA LYS A 142 49.49 19.43 10.06
C LYS A 142 48.13 20.07 9.72
N ALA A 143 47.47 19.64 8.64
CA ALA A 143 46.19 20.20 8.24
C ALA A 143 45.06 19.81 9.21
N LEU A 144 44.20 20.77 9.52
CA LEU A 144 42.91 20.54 10.18
C LEU A 144 41.83 20.35 9.11
N SER A 145 40.70 19.74 9.50
CA SER A 145 39.55 19.64 8.61
C SER A 145 39.01 21.02 8.24
N GLU A 146 38.74 21.24 6.95
CA GLU A 146 38.03 22.41 6.41
C GLU A 146 36.68 21.98 5.81
N SER A 147 36.13 20.85 6.26
CA SER A 147 34.79 20.38 5.87
C SER A 147 33.73 21.35 6.38
N ASP A 148 33.00 21.99 5.47
CA ASP A 148 32.03 23.04 5.77
C ASP A 148 30.85 22.96 4.77
N GLY A 149 29.71 22.47 5.27
CA GLY A 149 28.48 22.35 4.48
C GLY A 149 27.88 23.71 4.11
N GLU A 150 27.97 24.72 4.99
CA GLU A 150 27.37 26.04 4.74
C GLU A 150 28.04 26.74 3.55
N GLN A 151 29.34 26.50 3.36
CA GLN A 151 30.09 27.03 2.20
C GLN A 151 29.83 26.26 0.90
N VAL A 152 29.38 25.01 0.98
CA VAL A 152 28.97 24.20 -0.19
C VAL A 152 27.52 24.51 -0.58
N PHE A 153 26.61 24.54 0.39
CA PHE A 153 25.18 24.75 0.23
C PHE A 153 24.75 26.15 0.67
N GLN A 154 25.24 27.16 -0.05
CA GLN A 154 25.08 28.57 0.34
C GLN A 154 23.64 29.08 0.21
N THR A 155 23.10 29.66 1.28
CA THR A 155 21.75 30.26 1.30
C THR A 155 21.60 31.42 0.31
N THR A 156 22.69 32.13 0.00
CA THR A 156 22.75 33.19 -1.03
C THR A 156 22.58 32.67 -2.46
N GLU A 157 22.81 31.38 -2.69
CA GLU A 157 22.65 30.70 -3.98
C GLU A 157 21.32 29.90 -4.05
N GLY A 158 20.44 30.12 -3.07
CA GLY A 158 19.08 29.62 -3.06
C GLY A 158 18.85 28.34 -2.25
N PHE A 159 19.84 27.77 -1.57
CA PHE A 159 19.62 26.62 -0.68
C PHE A 159 18.90 27.07 0.60
N ALA A 160 17.62 26.71 0.77
CA ALA A 160 16.82 27.09 1.93
C ALA A 160 16.93 26.06 3.09
N GLY A 161 17.20 24.79 2.75
CA GLY A 161 17.57 23.73 3.69
C GLY A 161 18.04 22.49 2.93
N VAL A 162 19.05 21.81 3.47
CA VAL A 162 19.66 20.59 2.89
C VAL A 162 19.86 19.58 4.01
N TRP A 163 19.17 18.44 3.92
CA TRP A 163 19.25 17.36 4.89
C TRP A 163 19.73 16.09 4.21
N HIS A 164 20.94 15.65 4.57
CA HIS A 164 21.50 14.37 4.10
C HIS A 164 20.81 13.16 4.76
N LEU A 165 20.27 13.34 5.98
CA LEU A 165 19.48 12.33 6.71
C LEU A 165 20.25 11.08 7.15
N GLY A 166 21.58 11.15 7.30
CA GLY A 166 22.36 10.11 7.96
C GLY A 166 22.21 10.12 9.50
N ASP A 167 23.21 9.61 10.21
CA ASP A 167 23.27 9.70 11.68
C ASP A 167 23.24 11.16 12.19
N ASN A 168 23.68 12.10 11.36
CA ASN A 168 23.53 13.53 11.58
C ASN A 168 22.26 14.06 10.90
N LEU A 169 21.41 14.74 11.67
CA LEU A 169 20.14 15.33 11.20
C LEU A 169 20.22 16.85 11.01
N GLU A 170 21.42 17.42 11.11
CA GLU A 170 21.69 18.85 10.90
C GLU A 170 21.36 19.29 9.47
N ASP A 171 20.93 20.54 9.34
CA ASP A 171 20.81 21.22 8.05
C ASP A 171 22.20 21.70 7.61
N ALA A 172 22.63 21.32 6.40
CA ALA A 172 23.94 21.71 5.87
C ALA A 172 24.02 23.20 5.48
N THR A 173 22.92 23.97 5.57
CA THR A 173 22.91 25.41 5.27
C THR A 173 23.06 26.28 6.52
N SER A 174 23.46 27.53 6.32
CA SER A 174 23.54 28.52 7.41
C SER A 174 22.18 28.88 8.05
N ASN A 175 21.05 28.37 7.53
CA ASN A 175 19.75 28.53 8.17
C ASN A 175 19.61 27.62 9.41
N ASN A 176 20.44 26.58 9.53
CA ASN A 176 20.46 25.64 10.65
C ASN A 176 19.06 25.08 10.96
N LEU A 177 18.31 24.67 9.95
CA LEU A 177 16.98 24.06 10.12
C LEU A 177 17.09 22.59 10.53
N ASP A 178 17.68 22.30 11.69
CA ASP A 178 18.02 20.93 12.06
C ASP A 178 16.78 20.04 12.30
N GLY A 179 16.96 18.76 12.01
CA GLY A 179 16.01 17.69 12.29
C GLY A 179 16.10 17.21 13.73
N PHE A 180 14.96 17.19 14.42
CA PHE A 180 14.84 16.68 15.78
C PHE A 180 13.86 15.52 15.83
N ASN A 181 14.37 14.34 16.17
CA ASN A 181 13.54 13.20 16.48
C ASN A 181 12.73 13.45 17.77
N ARG A 182 11.44 13.14 17.70
CA ARG A 182 10.59 13.11 18.89
C ARG A 182 10.78 11.79 19.62
N ALA A 183 11.00 11.86 20.94
CA ALA A 183 11.26 10.67 21.77
C ALA A 183 10.17 9.59 21.69
N ASP A 184 8.91 9.98 21.50
CA ASP A 184 7.76 9.08 21.39
C ASP A 184 7.58 8.45 19.99
N ARG A 185 8.30 8.97 18.98
CA ARG A 185 8.12 8.62 17.57
C ARG A 185 9.36 8.95 16.72
N PRO A 186 10.55 8.40 17.03
CA PRO A 186 11.76 8.70 16.30
C PRO A 186 11.74 8.08 14.89
N THR A 187 12.41 8.72 13.94
CA THR A 187 12.84 8.09 12.68
C THR A 187 13.94 7.06 12.95
N THR A 188 14.24 6.22 11.95
CA THR A 188 15.23 5.13 12.08
C THR A 188 16.28 5.25 10.99
N ASN A 189 17.58 5.18 11.36
CA ASN A 189 18.65 5.20 10.37
C ASN A 189 18.60 3.95 9.47
N THR A 190 18.89 4.10 8.18
CA THR A 190 18.90 3.06 7.15
C THR A 190 19.91 3.38 6.05
N THR A 191 20.14 2.47 5.12
CA THR A 191 21.09 2.70 4.00
C THR A 191 20.51 3.65 2.95
N GLY A 192 21.22 4.75 2.69
CA GLY A 192 20.88 5.74 1.68
C GLY A 192 21.43 5.46 0.29
N ILE A 193 21.13 6.38 -0.64
CA ILE A 193 21.82 6.52 -1.93
C ILE A 193 23.15 7.25 -1.76
N ILE A 194 23.23 8.18 -0.80
CA ILE A 194 24.43 8.93 -0.44
C ILE A 194 24.64 8.73 1.06
N GLY A 195 25.59 7.88 1.43
CA GLY A 195 25.79 7.52 2.83
C GLY A 195 24.56 6.82 3.44
N ASP A 196 24.04 7.40 4.51
CA ASP A 196 22.93 6.88 5.30
C ASP A 196 21.67 7.74 5.13
N ALA A 197 20.50 7.20 5.48
CA ALA A 197 19.20 7.81 5.25
C ALA A 197 18.26 7.62 6.44
N GLN A 198 17.12 8.33 6.48
CA GLN A 198 16.09 8.10 7.50
C GLN A 198 14.88 7.36 6.94
N GLU A 199 14.45 6.32 7.66
CA GLU A 199 13.19 5.62 7.45
C GLU A 199 12.03 6.30 8.20
N PHE A 200 10.96 6.56 7.47
CA PHE A 200 9.70 7.15 7.91
C PHE A 200 8.54 6.15 7.82
N GLY A 201 7.47 6.42 8.56
CA GLY A 201 6.25 5.63 8.53
C GLY A 201 5.24 6.07 9.58
N VAL A 202 4.26 5.22 9.84
CA VAL A 202 3.28 5.45 10.91
C VAL A 202 3.98 5.62 12.25
N ASN A 203 3.72 6.76 12.91
CA ASN A 203 4.35 7.14 14.18
C ASN A 203 5.87 7.31 14.10
N LYS A 204 6.42 7.79 12.97
CA LYS A 204 7.78 8.33 12.88
C LYS A 204 7.68 9.80 12.44
N LEU A 205 8.27 10.73 13.19
CA LEU A 205 8.22 12.16 12.85
C LEU A 205 9.56 12.85 13.10
N LEU A 206 10.04 13.54 12.07
CA LEU A 206 11.17 14.44 12.15
C LEU A 206 10.68 15.88 12.20
N VAL A 207 10.97 16.59 13.30
CA VAL A 207 10.57 17.99 13.47
C VAL A 207 11.71 18.89 13.03
N ILE A 208 11.44 19.79 12.08
CA ILE A 208 12.42 20.75 11.56
C ILE A 208 12.31 22.08 12.31
N ARG A 209 13.42 22.58 12.85
CA ARG A 209 13.45 23.89 13.53
C ARG A 209 14.89 24.43 13.70
N PRO A 210 15.06 25.75 13.87
CA PRO A 210 16.33 26.33 14.28
C PRO A 210 16.79 25.89 15.67
N PRO A 211 18.11 25.84 15.94
CA PRO A 211 18.67 25.68 17.28
C PRO A 211 18.05 26.62 18.31
N GLY A 212 17.74 26.09 19.50
CA GLY A 212 17.20 26.87 20.61
C GLY A 212 15.71 27.27 20.51
N ALA A 213 15.01 26.95 19.41
CA ALA A 213 13.59 27.24 19.26
C ALA A 213 12.71 26.31 20.16
N LYS A 214 12.15 26.85 21.25
CA LYS A 214 11.03 26.25 22.00
C LYS A 214 9.94 27.30 22.29
N PRO A 215 8.64 27.07 21.99
CA PRO A 215 7.97 26.05 21.15
C PRO A 215 7.55 26.58 19.76
N GLY A 216 8.08 27.72 19.30
CA GLY A 216 7.78 28.26 17.97
C GLY A 216 8.57 27.56 16.87
N ARG A 217 8.01 26.53 16.23
CA ARG A 217 8.61 25.82 15.07
C ARG A 217 8.56 26.62 13.74
N ARG A 218 8.42 27.95 13.80
CA ARG A 218 8.15 28.77 12.61
C ARG A 218 9.44 29.40 12.10
N VAL A 219 9.63 29.38 10.78
CA VAL A 219 10.81 29.90 10.09
C VAL A 219 10.40 30.94 9.04
N THR A 220 11.29 31.87 8.72
CA THR A 220 11.04 32.98 7.76
C THR A 220 11.84 32.85 6.46
N CYS A 221 12.68 31.82 6.33
CA CYS A 221 13.59 31.61 5.20
C CYS A 221 12.95 30.84 4.02
N MET A 222 11.69 30.41 4.13
CA MET A 222 11.01 29.63 3.09
C MET A 222 10.30 30.51 2.05
N PRO A 223 10.30 30.13 0.76
CA PRO A 223 9.60 30.88 -0.29
C PRO A 223 8.09 31.02 -0.07
N SER A 224 7.54 32.18 -0.41
CA SER A 224 6.12 32.51 -0.30
C SER A 224 5.48 32.78 -1.66
N GLY A 225 4.16 32.80 -1.78
CA GLY A 225 3.53 33.21 -3.05
C GLY A 225 3.81 32.24 -4.18
N ASN A 226 3.88 32.82 -5.38
CA ASN A 226 4.37 32.18 -6.60
C ASN A 226 5.88 32.40 -6.77
N ALA A 227 6.62 32.72 -5.71
CA ALA A 227 8.07 32.82 -5.80
C ALA A 227 8.67 31.52 -6.31
N ASP A 228 9.78 31.63 -7.05
CA ASP A 228 10.49 30.48 -7.55
C ASP A 228 10.94 29.56 -6.41
N ARG A 229 10.86 28.25 -6.61
CA ARG A 229 11.33 27.26 -5.64
C ARG A 229 11.59 25.90 -6.28
N THR A 230 12.43 25.11 -5.64
CA THR A 230 12.65 23.70 -5.98
C THR A 230 12.60 22.86 -4.71
N MET A 231 11.95 21.70 -4.78
CA MET A 231 11.99 20.69 -3.73
C MET A 231 12.46 19.39 -4.36
N SER A 232 13.48 18.74 -3.80
CA SER A 232 13.97 17.45 -4.27
C SER A 232 14.31 16.49 -3.14
N ALA A 233 14.26 15.20 -3.43
CA ALA A 233 14.69 14.13 -2.52
C ALA A 233 14.99 12.86 -3.31
N TRP A 234 15.87 12.02 -2.78
CA TRP A 234 15.81 10.58 -3.04
C TRP A 234 14.70 9.97 -2.18
N VAL A 235 13.85 9.15 -2.79
CA VAL A 235 12.73 8.50 -2.11
C VAL A 235 12.74 7.00 -2.41
N LYS A 236 12.54 6.18 -1.38
CA LYS A 236 12.31 4.73 -1.49
C LYS A 236 11.02 4.35 -0.76
N PRO A 237 9.86 4.50 -1.41
CA PRO A 237 8.59 4.26 -0.76
C PRO A 237 8.34 2.76 -0.59
N THR A 238 8.00 2.33 0.63
CA THR A 238 7.59 0.94 0.92
C THR A 238 6.07 0.79 0.78
N SER A 239 5.33 1.88 0.94
CA SER A 239 3.88 1.92 0.75
C SER A 239 3.39 3.31 0.37
N PHE A 240 2.32 3.34 -0.42
CA PHE A 240 1.60 4.56 -0.78
C PHE A 240 0.36 4.82 0.07
N GLU A 241 0.10 3.94 1.05
CA GLU A 241 -1.08 4.03 1.90
C GLU A 241 -0.99 5.19 2.90
N GLY A 242 -2.04 6.02 2.91
CA GLY A 242 -2.18 7.12 3.86
C GLY A 242 -3.43 7.03 4.71
N ARG A 243 -3.44 7.77 5.83
CA ARG A 243 -4.63 7.91 6.69
C ARG A 243 -5.74 8.76 6.07
N ASN A 244 -5.52 9.38 4.90
CA ASN A 244 -6.46 10.28 4.22
C ASN A 244 -6.11 10.43 2.71
N TRP A 245 -6.93 11.18 1.97
CA TRP A 245 -6.77 11.50 0.53
C TRP A 245 -5.42 12.13 0.14
N ALA A 246 -4.64 12.64 1.10
CA ALA A 246 -3.29 13.18 0.89
C ALA A 246 -2.17 12.11 0.89
N GLN A 247 -2.51 10.83 1.13
CA GLN A 247 -1.74 9.60 0.86
C GLN A 247 -0.32 9.54 1.50
N ALA A 248 0.71 10.28 1.06
CA ALA A 248 2.04 10.29 1.72
C ALA A 248 2.78 11.64 1.59
N SER A 249 3.48 12.10 2.63
CA SER A 249 4.16 13.41 2.68
C SER A 249 5.69 13.30 2.71
N ILE A 250 6.39 13.67 1.63
CA ILE A 250 7.86 13.74 1.61
C ILE A 250 8.31 14.89 2.51
N GLY A 251 7.73 16.08 2.31
CA GLY A 251 7.98 17.23 3.14
C GLY A 251 7.47 18.54 2.54
N GLY A 252 7.55 19.61 3.30
CA GLY A 252 7.16 20.93 2.82
C GLY A 252 7.00 21.95 3.92
N TRP A 253 6.40 23.09 3.56
CA TRP A 253 6.13 24.17 4.49
C TRP A 253 4.76 24.79 4.27
N GLY A 254 4.20 25.33 5.34
CA GLY A 254 2.91 25.99 5.34
C GLY A 254 1.99 25.43 6.43
N GLU A 255 0.99 26.21 6.81
CA GLU A 255 -0.04 25.79 7.76
C GLU A 255 -1.38 26.44 7.38
N PRO A 256 -2.51 25.72 7.45
CA PRO A 256 -3.82 26.35 7.37
C PRO A 256 -4.17 27.00 8.71
N GLU A 257 -4.60 28.27 8.73
CA GLU A 257 -5.21 28.84 9.95
C GLU A 257 -6.52 28.10 10.29
N ARG A 258 -6.75 27.83 11.59
CA ARG A 258 -7.97 27.15 12.06
C ARG A 258 -9.22 27.95 11.63
N GLY A 259 -10.00 27.39 10.70
CA GLY A 259 -11.39 27.82 10.45
C GLY A 259 -11.70 28.56 9.15
N GLN A 260 -10.77 28.69 8.17
CA GLN A 260 -11.09 29.34 6.88
C GLN A 260 -10.66 28.52 5.63
N LYS A 261 -11.47 28.59 4.54
CA LYS A 261 -11.21 28.18 3.14
C LYS A 261 -11.28 29.43 2.23
N PRO A 262 -10.99 29.37 0.91
CA PRO A 262 -9.82 28.91 0.16
C PRO A 262 -8.88 30.12 -0.14
N ASN A 263 -7.55 30.01 0.03
CA ASN A 263 -6.48 30.94 -0.45
C ASN A 263 -5.14 30.81 0.33
N MET A 264 -4.95 29.76 1.13
CA MET A 264 -3.77 29.61 1.99
C MET A 264 -2.77 28.61 1.38
N GLY A 265 -1.53 29.07 1.17
CA GLY A 265 -0.50 28.32 0.46
C GLY A 265 0.18 27.27 1.33
N LEU A 266 -0.09 26.00 1.07
CA LEU A 266 0.74 24.89 1.50
C LEU A 266 1.71 24.58 0.36
N SER A 267 3.02 24.61 0.57
CA SER A 267 4.00 24.14 -0.41
C SER A 267 4.50 22.78 0.03
N TYR A 268 3.74 21.74 -0.26
CA TYR A 268 4.06 20.37 0.15
C TYR A 268 4.33 19.46 -1.02
N PHE A 269 5.47 18.78 -0.97
CA PHE A 269 5.78 17.66 -1.84
C PHE A 269 5.23 16.38 -1.22
N THR A 270 4.27 15.79 -1.89
CA THR A 270 3.53 14.62 -1.43
C THR A 270 3.48 13.57 -2.53
N MET A 271 2.83 12.45 -2.24
CA MET A 271 2.63 11.37 -3.20
C MET A 271 1.16 10.92 -3.16
N THR A 272 0.63 10.46 -4.28
CA THR A 272 -0.72 9.86 -4.37
C THR A 272 -0.69 8.38 -3.95
N GLY A 273 -1.87 7.74 -3.90
CA GLY A 273 -1.98 6.29 -3.61
C GLY A 273 -1.46 5.39 -4.70
N ARG A 274 -1.34 5.95 -5.91
CA ARG A 274 -0.64 5.36 -7.03
C ARG A 274 0.88 5.45 -6.92
N GLY A 275 1.42 6.21 -5.98
CA GLY A 275 2.85 6.52 -5.97
C GLY A 275 3.25 7.66 -6.90
N GLN A 276 2.31 8.50 -7.36
CA GLN A 276 2.67 9.66 -8.20
C GLN A 276 3.13 10.83 -7.34
N PRO A 277 4.30 11.43 -7.61
CA PRO A 277 4.70 12.68 -6.98
C PRO A 277 3.66 13.77 -7.24
N ARG A 278 3.27 14.49 -6.18
CA ARG A 278 2.20 15.51 -6.19
C ARG A 278 2.67 16.74 -5.45
N PHE A 279 2.46 17.89 -6.06
CA PHE A 279 2.62 19.16 -5.37
C PHE A 279 1.27 19.57 -4.79
N HIS A 280 1.16 19.55 -3.47
CA HIS A 280 -0.09 19.79 -2.77
C HIS A 280 -0.23 21.27 -2.40
N LEU A 281 -1.07 21.99 -3.14
CA LEU A 281 -1.54 23.34 -2.84
C LEU A 281 -3.06 23.32 -2.63
N TYR A 282 -3.60 24.14 -1.73
CA TYR A 282 -5.04 24.15 -1.49
C TYR A 282 -5.80 24.65 -2.73
N GLY A 283 -6.57 23.77 -3.39
CA GLY A 283 -7.31 24.08 -4.61
C GLY A 283 -6.54 23.85 -5.92
N PHE A 284 -5.30 23.37 -5.86
CA PHE A 284 -4.50 22.99 -7.01
C PHE A 284 -3.56 21.83 -6.62
N ASP A 285 -3.83 20.65 -7.17
CA ASP A 285 -3.13 19.41 -6.80
C ASP A 285 -2.49 18.76 -8.04
N PRO A 286 -1.56 19.46 -8.72
CA PRO A 286 -0.86 18.92 -9.88
C PRO A 286 -0.05 17.68 -9.48
N ARG A 287 -0.01 16.71 -10.39
CA ARG A 287 0.62 15.41 -10.18
C ARG A 287 1.53 15.12 -11.36
N CYS A 288 2.63 14.45 -11.09
CA CYS A 288 3.41 13.78 -12.11
C CYS A 288 2.55 12.71 -12.81
N ALA A 289 2.78 12.50 -14.11
CA ALA A 289 2.07 11.51 -14.91
C ALA A 289 2.40 10.07 -14.46
N SER A 290 3.67 9.80 -14.18
CA SER A 290 4.18 8.45 -13.91
C SER A 290 4.17 8.13 -12.40
N PRO A 291 3.67 6.95 -11.98
CA PRO A 291 3.83 6.47 -10.62
C PRO A 291 5.28 6.03 -10.36
N LEU A 292 5.72 6.13 -9.11
CA LEU A 292 6.99 5.55 -8.66
C LEU A 292 6.83 4.06 -8.31
N PRO A 293 7.86 3.24 -8.53
CA PRO A 293 7.94 1.89 -7.98
C PRO A 293 8.05 1.91 -6.45
N ARG A 294 7.67 0.80 -5.81
CA ARG A 294 7.95 0.56 -4.39
C ARG A 294 9.33 -0.05 -4.22
N ASP A 295 9.90 0.14 -3.04
CA ASP A 295 11.15 -0.49 -2.60
C ASP A 295 12.35 -0.23 -3.52
N GLU A 296 12.24 0.80 -4.36
CA GLU A 296 13.25 1.27 -5.29
C GLU A 296 13.51 2.75 -5.05
N TRP A 297 14.79 3.13 -5.00
CA TRP A 297 15.20 4.51 -4.86
C TRP A 297 14.98 5.27 -6.17
N ARG A 298 14.26 6.39 -6.10
CA ARG A 298 14.05 7.32 -7.23
C ARG A 298 14.41 8.73 -6.79
N HIS A 299 15.03 9.50 -7.67
CA HIS A 299 15.25 10.92 -7.41
C HIS A 299 14.06 11.71 -7.93
N VAL A 300 13.35 12.40 -7.06
CA VAL A 300 12.20 13.22 -7.43
C VAL A 300 12.46 14.69 -7.15
N ALA A 301 12.03 15.54 -8.07
CA ALA A 301 12.07 16.97 -7.88
C ALA A 301 10.81 17.65 -8.43
N LEU A 302 10.42 18.75 -7.79
CA LEU A 302 9.46 19.69 -8.34
C LEU A 302 10.09 21.08 -8.39
N ALA A 303 9.89 21.79 -9.50
CA ALA A 303 10.28 23.18 -9.66
C ALA A 303 9.06 24.04 -9.96
N VAL A 304 8.89 25.11 -9.19
CA VAL A 304 7.86 26.14 -9.43
C VAL A 304 8.56 27.38 -9.96
N SER A 305 8.11 27.88 -11.11
CA SER A 305 8.57 29.17 -11.64
C SER A 305 7.44 29.87 -12.37
N GLY A 306 7.16 31.12 -11.99
CA GLY A 306 5.98 31.85 -12.45
C GLY A 306 4.68 31.06 -12.19
N ASP A 307 3.95 30.75 -13.26
CA ASP A 307 2.68 30.01 -13.22
C ASP A 307 2.82 28.53 -13.60
N MET A 308 4.05 27.98 -13.56
CA MET A 308 4.33 26.61 -13.98
C MET A 308 4.86 25.75 -12.84
N VAL A 309 4.33 24.53 -12.74
CA VAL A 309 4.87 23.45 -11.90
C VAL A 309 5.45 22.39 -12.82
N ARG A 310 6.71 22.02 -12.60
CA ARG A 310 7.40 20.97 -13.37
C ARG A 310 7.82 19.84 -12.45
N PHE A 311 7.47 18.61 -12.82
CA PHE A 311 7.91 17.41 -12.11
C PHE A 311 9.04 16.75 -12.86
N TYR A 312 10.05 16.34 -12.11
CA TYR A 312 11.18 15.58 -12.61
C TYR A 312 11.32 14.28 -11.83
N VAL A 313 11.53 13.19 -12.56
CA VAL A 313 11.87 11.89 -12.00
C VAL A 313 13.19 11.46 -12.63
N ASP A 314 14.16 11.09 -11.81
CA ASP A 314 15.51 10.71 -12.24
C ASP A 314 16.16 11.75 -13.16
N GLY A 315 15.94 13.03 -12.83
CA GLY A 315 16.47 14.17 -13.58
C GLY A 315 15.79 14.42 -14.93
N SER A 316 14.82 13.60 -15.34
CA SER A 316 14.05 13.76 -16.57
C SER A 316 12.75 14.52 -16.30
N LEU A 317 12.39 15.46 -17.17
CA LEU A 317 11.13 16.20 -17.07
C LEU A 317 9.97 15.28 -17.44
N GLU A 318 9.11 14.97 -16.48
CA GLU A 318 7.94 14.10 -16.69
C GLU A 318 6.68 14.88 -17.04
N GLU A 319 6.50 16.07 -16.45
CA GLU A 319 5.25 16.81 -16.60
C GLU A 319 5.44 18.31 -16.40
N THR A 320 4.72 19.12 -17.18
CA THR A 320 4.66 20.59 -17.01
C THR A 320 3.21 21.04 -16.96
N ILE A 321 2.80 21.58 -15.81
CA ILE A 321 1.43 22.04 -15.59
C ILE A 321 1.41 23.56 -15.50
N ASN A 322 0.61 24.17 -16.38
CA ASN A 322 0.39 25.61 -16.42
C ASN A 322 -0.86 25.99 -15.61
N ASN A 323 -0.75 27.04 -14.79
CA ASN A 323 -1.79 27.56 -13.92
C ASN A 323 -2.74 28.57 -14.63
N ASN A 324 -2.66 28.73 -15.96
CA ASN A 324 -3.41 29.74 -16.73
C ASN A 324 -4.65 29.22 -17.50
N GLY A 325 -5.14 28.00 -17.24
CA GLY A 325 -6.24 27.37 -18.00
C GLY A 325 -7.62 27.37 -17.31
N GLU A 326 -8.70 27.33 -18.10
CA GLU A 326 -10.11 27.19 -17.67
C GLU A 326 -10.40 25.95 -16.79
N LEU A 327 -9.45 25.02 -16.68
CA LEU A 327 -9.51 23.78 -15.88
C LEU A 327 -9.14 23.96 -14.40
N VAL A 328 -8.57 25.10 -14.00
CA VAL A 328 -8.23 25.40 -12.60
C VAL A 328 -8.90 26.71 -12.22
N SER A 329 -9.78 26.70 -11.21
CA SER A 329 -10.32 27.94 -10.66
C SER A 329 -9.17 28.76 -10.07
N LYS A 330 -8.74 29.79 -10.81
CA LYS A 330 -7.73 30.81 -10.48
C LYS A 330 -7.19 30.71 -9.06
N LEU A 331 -5.96 30.20 -8.92
CA LEU A 331 -5.18 30.45 -7.72
C LEU A 331 -4.90 31.96 -7.64
N GLY A 332 -5.52 32.62 -6.66
CA GLY A 332 -5.00 33.90 -6.19
C GLY A 332 -3.58 33.73 -5.63
N THR A 333 -2.87 34.85 -5.43
CA THR A 333 -1.53 34.87 -4.82
C THR A 333 -1.48 33.99 -3.58
N LEU A 334 -0.64 32.94 -3.60
CA LEU A 334 -0.43 32.02 -2.49
C LEU A 334 0.13 32.76 -1.26
N ARG A 335 -0.71 33.21 -0.33
CA ARG A 335 -0.20 33.88 0.88
C ARG A 335 0.26 32.83 1.89
N THR A 336 1.55 32.50 1.91
CA THR A 336 2.14 31.87 3.10
C THR A 336 2.47 32.98 4.10
N PRO A 337 2.19 32.81 5.40
CA PRO A 337 2.56 33.81 6.40
C PRO A 337 4.08 34.02 6.43
N VAL A 338 4.52 35.20 6.91
CA VAL A 338 5.95 35.59 7.01
C VAL A 338 6.77 34.56 7.79
N SER A 339 6.16 33.84 8.73
CA SER A 339 6.75 32.69 9.40
C SER A 339 5.89 31.44 9.17
N THR A 340 6.50 30.27 8.96
CA THR A 340 5.80 29.02 8.62
C THR A 340 6.47 27.80 9.28
N PRO A 341 5.74 26.73 9.65
CA PRO A 341 6.38 25.46 9.97
C PRO A 341 6.95 24.79 8.71
N VAL A 342 7.99 23.99 8.93
CA VAL A 342 8.61 23.09 7.95
C VAL A 342 8.51 21.69 8.53
N ASP A 343 8.12 20.72 7.71
CA ASP A 343 7.92 19.34 8.14
C ASP A 343 8.52 18.38 7.09
N LEU A 344 9.16 17.30 7.55
CA LEU A 344 9.64 16.17 6.73
C LEU A 344 8.93 14.88 7.16
N GLY A 345 8.51 14.08 6.19
CA GLY A 345 7.91 12.76 6.41
C GLY A 345 6.47 12.75 6.96
N ASP A 346 6.03 13.74 7.74
CA ASP A 346 4.63 13.87 8.18
C ASP A 346 4.26 15.32 8.50
N HIS A 347 3.15 15.80 7.92
CA HIS A 347 2.59 17.14 8.17
C HIS A 347 2.01 17.28 9.60
N GLY A 348 1.75 16.17 10.31
CA GLY A 348 1.26 16.19 11.69
C GLY A 348 -0.21 16.62 11.87
N ASN A 349 -0.95 16.83 10.76
CA ASN A 349 -2.37 17.23 10.75
C ASN A 349 -3.31 16.15 10.19
N GLY A 350 -2.89 14.88 10.18
CA GLY A 350 -3.69 13.74 9.73
C GLY A 350 -3.64 13.46 8.22
N ARG A 351 -2.75 14.10 7.47
CA ARG A 351 -2.61 13.92 6.00
C ARG A 351 -1.84 12.67 5.55
N GLY A 352 -1.25 11.94 6.50
CA GLY A 352 -0.61 10.63 6.28
C GLY A 352 0.93 10.76 6.20
N PRO A 353 1.69 9.92 6.93
CA PRO A 353 3.14 9.92 6.86
C PRO A 353 3.63 9.34 5.53
N PHE A 354 4.83 9.72 5.10
CA PHE A 354 5.60 8.94 4.12
C PHE A 354 6.02 7.61 4.74
N ASN A 355 5.80 6.51 4.02
CA ASN A 355 6.21 5.18 4.44
C ASN A 355 7.36 4.73 3.52
N GLY A 356 8.55 4.59 4.09
CA GLY A 356 9.77 4.25 3.38
C GLY A 356 10.95 5.13 3.78
N ALA A 357 12.01 5.13 2.98
CA ALA A 357 13.22 5.91 3.27
C ALA A 357 13.31 7.19 2.44
N LEU A 358 13.83 8.26 3.06
CA LEU A 358 14.18 9.53 2.41
C LEU A 358 15.67 9.80 2.60
N ASP A 359 16.30 10.33 1.56
CA ASP A 359 17.72 10.70 1.53
C ASP A 359 17.88 12.00 0.71
N GLU A 360 18.89 12.80 1.03
CA GLU A 360 19.28 14.04 0.35
C GLU A 360 18.08 14.97 0.06
N VAL A 361 17.33 15.33 1.10
CA VAL A 361 16.18 16.23 0.96
C VAL A 361 16.67 17.67 0.84
N ARG A 362 16.26 18.37 -0.22
CA ARG A 362 16.62 19.77 -0.48
C ARG A 362 15.39 20.63 -0.71
N PHE A 363 15.31 21.75 0.00
CA PHE A 363 14.38 22.84 -0.31
C PHE A 363 15.16 24.07 -0.74
N GLU A 364 14.74 24.68 -1.84
CA GLU A 364 15.47 25.74 -2.50
C GLU A 364 14.54 26.90 -2.89
N SER A 365 15.01 28.13 -2.72
CA SER A 365 14.29 29.39 -3.02
C SER A 365 14.46 29.88 -4.46
N VAL A 366 14.93 28.99 -5.33
CA VAL A 366 15.13 29.23 -6.76
C VAL A 366 14.53 28.08 -7.56
N ALA A 367 14.10 28.37 -8.79
CA ALA A 367 13.67 27.36 -9.73
C ALA A 367 14.89 26.78 -10.45
N ARG A 368 15.30 25.57 -10.10
CA ARG A 368 16.44 24.89 -10.71
C ARG A 368 16.11 24.49 -12.15
N SER A 369 17.11 24.59 -13.02
CA SER A 369 16.98 24.26 -14.44
C SER A 369 16.82 22.75 -14.64
N ALA A 370 16.32 22.34 -15.82
CA ALA A 370 16.29 20.92 -16.18
C ALA A 370 17.70 20.29 -16.18
N ASN A 371 18.72 21.03 -16.63
CA ASN A 371 20.11 20.57 -16.63
C ASN A 371 20.66 20.40 -15.20
N TRP A 372 20.30 21.29 -14.27
CA TRP A 372 20.66 21.16 -12.85
C TRP A 372 20.09 19.88 -12.25
N LEU A 373 18.79 19.64 -12.45
CA LEU A 373 18.12 18.46 -11.91
C LEU A 373 18.61 17.16 -12.56
N LYS A 374 18.95 17.19 -13.85
CA LYS A 374 19.66 16.11 -14.51
C LYS A 374 21.04 15.86 -13.89
N LEU A 375 21.83 16.91 -13.64
CA LEU A 375 23.14 16.76 -12.99
C LEU A 375 23.02 16.17 -11.60
N CYS A 376 22.03 16.58 -10.79
CA CYS A 376 21.79 15.98 -9.48
C CYS A 376 21.64 14.46 -9.61
N PHE A 377 20.75 13.99 -10.48
CA PHE A 377 20.56 12.55 -10.67
C PHE A 377 21.81 11.84 -11.22
N GLU A 378 22.41 12.37 -12.28
CA GLU A 378 23.59 11.76 -12.93
C GLU A 378 24.83 11.70 -12.02
N ASN A 379 24.92 12.61 -11.06
CA ASN A 379 25.99 12.65 -10.07
C ASN A 379 25.73 11.75 -8.85
N GLN A 380 24.47 11.67 -8.41
CA GLN A 380 24.11 11.05 -7.14
C GLN A 380 23.72 9.58 -7.27
N LYS A 381 23.23 9.11 -8.43
CA LYS A 381 22.86 7.69 -8.60
C LYS A 381 24.06 6.74 -8.34
N PRO A 382 23.84 5.47 -7.96
CA PRO A 382 24.95 4.54 -7.67
C PRO A 382 25.94 4.38 -8.84
N LEU A 383 25.44 4.22 -10.06
CA LEU A 383 26.24 4.15 -11.29
C LEU A 383 26.39 5.55 -11.93
N GLN A 384 26.91 6.50 -11.15
CA GLN A 384 27.02 7.90 -11.56
C GLN A 384 27.89 8.09 -12.81
N SER A 385 27.53 9.06 -13.63
CA SER A 385 28.16 9.34 -14.93
C SER A 385 28.96 10.65 -14.94
N LEU A 386 28.80 11.52 -13.94
CA LEU A 386 29.35 12.87 -13.94
C LEU A 386 30.84 12.95 -13.57
N VAL A 387 31.28 12.22 -12.55
CA VAL A 387 32.63 12.38 -11.95
C VAL A 387 33.48 11.16 -12.27
N GLY A 388 34.76 11.35 -12.56
CA GLY A 388 35.72 10.26 -12.75
C GLY A 388 36.39 9.74 -11.48
N PRO A 389 37.19 8.66 -11.57
CA PRO A 389 38.08 8.27 -10.49
C PRO A 389 39.21 9.30 -10.33
N LEU A 390 39.99 9.16 -9.25
CA LEU A 390 41.30 9.81 -9.18
C LEU A 390 42.19 9.25 -10.31
N VAL A 391 42.66 10.12 -11.20
CA VAL A 391 43.32 9.69 -12.44
C VAL A 391 44.60 8.91 -12.15
N GLN A 392 44.66 7.66 -12.62
CA GLN A 392 45.86 6.82 -12.54
C GLN A 392 46.99 7.41 -13.39
N LYS A 393 48.22 7.39 -12.86
CA LYS A 393 49.42 7.82 -13.59
C LYS A 393 49.76 6.83 -14.72
N GLY A 394 50.40 7.32 -15.78
CA GLY A 394 50.83 6.52 -16.95
C GLY A 394 49.83 6.57 -18.11
N ASP A 395 50.05 5.74 -19.14
CA ASP A 395 49.30 5.72 -20.41
C ASP A 395 48.77 4.33 -20.82
N GLY A 396 49.02 3.31 -20.00
CA GLY A 396 48.65 1.92 -20.28
C GLY A 396 47.13 1.71 -20.32
N PHE A 397 46.64 0.97 -21.33
CA PHE A 397 45.24 0.58 -21.49
C PHE A 397 45.08 -0.91 -21.83
N SER A 398 44.70 -1.72 -20.84
CA SER A 398 44.61 -3.18 -20.97
C SER A 398 43.56 -3.79 -20.03
N VAL A 399 43.03 -4.95 -20.41
CA VAL A 399 42.23 -5.84 -19.55
C VAL A 399 42.98 -7.14 -19.29
N SER A 400 42.72 -7.77 -18.14
CA SER A 400 43.36 -9.03 -17.71
C SER A 400 43.07 -10.24 -18.60
N ARG A 401 41.93 -10.26 -19.31
CA ARG A 401 41.48 -11.33 -20.20
C ARG A 401 40.97 -10.75 -21.52
N LYS A 402 41.17 -11.48 -22.64
CA LYS A 402 40.69 -11.07 -23.97
C LYS A 402 39.39 -11.78 -24.39
N SER A 403 39.11 -12.94 -23.81
CA SER A 403 37.90 -13.73 -24.01
C SER A 403 37.80 -14.76 -22.88
N LEU A 404 36.60 -15.28 -22.65
CA LEU A 404 36.31 -16.29 -21.64
C LEU A 404 35.35 -17.34 -22.19
N LYS A 405 35.49 -18.57 -21.71
CA LYS A 405 34.48 -19.63 -21.78
C LYS A 405 34.22 -20.06 -20.36
N MET A 406 32.96 -20.05 -19.96
CA MET A 406 32.56 -20.26 -18.58
C MET A 406 31.29 -21.11 -18.57
N GLU A 407 31.21 -22.02 -17.61
CA GLU A 407 29.94 -22.65 -17.29
C GLU A 407 29.03 -21.62 -16.62
N GLU A 408 27.73 -21.75 -16.81
CA GLU A 408 26.77 -20.99 -16.02
C GLU A 408 26.97 -21.19 -14.50
N GLY A 409 26.55 -20.20 -13.71
CA GLY A 409 26.73 -20.16 -12.26
C GLY A 409 28.15 -19.87 -11.78
N SER A 410 29.15 -19.87 -12.67
CA SER A 410 30.54 -19.55 -12.30
C SER A 410 30.83 -18.05 -12.28
N SER A 411 31.92 -17.66 -11.59
CA SER A 411 32.36 -16.27 -11.49
C SER A 411 33.85 -16.09 -11.76
N VAL A 412 34.24 -14.91 -12.22
CA VAL A 412 35.65 -14.59 -12.50
C VAL A 412 35.98 -13.13 -12.18
N ALA A 413 37.06 -12.92 -11.42
CA ALA A 413 37.59 -11.60 -11.17
C ALA A 413 38.39 -11.09 -12.39
N LEU A 414 38.07 -9.87 -12.83
CA LEU A 414 38.69 -9.19 -13.94
C LEU A 414 39.28 -7.87 -13.46
N SER A 415 40.48 -7.54 -13.96
CA SER A 415 41.11 -6.25 -13.73
C SER A 415 41.44 -5.54 -15.04
N ALA A 416 41.53 -4.21 -14.97
CA ALA A 416 41.89 -3.34 -16.06
C ALA A 416 42.91 -2.27 -15.62
N LYS A 417 43.66 -1.74 -16.59
CA LYS A 417 44.55 -0.57 -16.43
C LYS A 417 44.09 0.50 -17.41
N ALA A 418 43.99 1.75 -16.95
CA ALA A 418 43.66 2.90 -17.80
C ALA A 418 44.34 4.18 -17.30
N GLY A 419 45.67 4.25 -17.45
CA GLY A 419 46.45 5.43 -17.06
C GLY A 419 46.02 6.66 -17.85
N GLY A 420 45.70 7.75 -17.16
CA GLY A 420 45.19 8.99 -17.76
C GLY A 420 43.69 8.99 -18.07
N ALA A 421 42.95 7.92 -17.77
CA ALA A 421 41.51 7.87 -17.97
C ALA A 421 40.78 8.81 -17.01
N ARG A 422 39.88 9.61 -17.56
CA ARG A 422 39.07 10.61 -16.87
C ARG A 422 37.73 10.05 -16.39
N LYS A 423 37.29 8.91 -16.92
CA LYS A 423 36.11 8.16 -16.50
C LYS A 423 36.24 6.71 -17.00
N VAL A 424 35.77 5.73 -16.24
CA VAL A 424 35.83 4.31 -16.63
C VAL A 424 34.53 3.57 -16.33
N TYR A 425 34.21 2.58 -17.16
CA TYR A 425 32.99 1.77 -17.09
C TYR A 425 33.29 0.30 -17.36
N TRP A 426 32.59 -0.58 -16.63
CA TRP A 426 32.34 -1.96 -17.03
C TRP A 426 30.93 -2.05 -17.59
N VAL A 427 30.78 -2.53 -18.83
CA VAL A 427 29.53 -2.53 -19.58
C VAL A 427 29.27 -3.93 -20.13
N LEU A 428 28.12 -4.52 -19.83
CA LEU A 428 27.68 -5.79 -20.40
C LEU A 428 26.79 -5.56 -21.61
N ASN A 429 27.12 -6.22 -22.70
CA ASN A 429 26.29 -6.31 -23.89
C ASN A 429 25.74 -7.73 -24.00
N ASP A 430 24.42 -7.87 -23.93
CA ASP A 430 23.67 -9.12 -24.07
C ASP A 430 22.64 -8.95 -25.20
N GLY A 431 22.98 -9.42 -26.39
CA GLY A 431 22.24 -9.10 -27.62
C GLY A 431 22.25 -7.59 -27.91
N GLU A 432 21.07 -7.00 -28.07
CA GLU A 432 20.89 -5.55 -28.26
C GLU A 432 20.87 -4.77 -26.94
N LYS A 433 20.83 -5.46 -25.79
CA LYS A 433 20.76 -4.82 -24.47
C LYS A 433 22.17 -4.47 -23.98
N GLU A 434 22.36 -3.20 -23.64
CA GLU A 434 23.58 -2.69 -23.01
C GLU A 434 23.28 -2.31 -21.55
N GLU A 435 24.13 -2.75 -20.62
CA GLU A 435 23.98 -2.51 -19.19
C GLU A 435 25.31 -2.08 -18.56
N ILE A 436 25.33 -0.95 -17.85
CA ILE A 436 26.50 -0.53 -17.06
C ILE A 436 26.51 -1.34 -15.77
N LEU A 437 27.56 -2.10 -15.53
CA LEU A 437 27.72 -2.94 -14.34
C LEU A 437 28.50 -2.24 -13.22
N SER A 438 29.43 -1.37 -13.59
CA SER A 438 30.27 -0.66 -12.63
C SER A 438 30.87 0.61 -13.25
N VAL A 439 31.10 1.62 -12.42
CA VAL A 439 31.74 2.89 -12.79
C VAL A 439 32.91 3.16 -11.85
N ASP A 440 33.98 3.76 -12.36
CA ASP A 440 35.13 4.22 -11.57
C ASP A 440 35.86 3.11 -10.78
N ARG A 441 35.67 1.85 -11.21
CA ARG A 441 36.36 0.66 -10.69
C ARG A 441 37.29 0.09 -11.75
N PHE A 442 38.49 -0.30 -11.31
CA PHE A 442 39.48 -0.94 -12.16
C PHE A 442 39.48 -2.47 -12.00
N SER A 443 38.67 -2.97 -11.08
CA SER A 443 38.38 -4.39 -10.90
C SER A 443 36.87 -4.64 -10.94
N TYR A 444 36.47 -5.79 -11.47
CA TYR A 444 35.07 -6.23 -11.52
C TYR A 444 35.01 -7.76 -11.51
N THR A 445 34.14 -8.34 -10.68
CA THR A 445 33.85 -9.77 -10.71
C THR A 445 32.64 -9.99 -11.60
N PHE A 446 32.83 -10.74 -12.69
CA PHE A 446 31.74 -11.13 -13.58
C PHE A 446 31.16 -12.46 -13.12
N ASP A 447 29.87 -12.45 -12.79
CA ASP A 447 29.08 -13.64 -12.45
C ASP A 447 28.26 -14.04 -13.67
N ALA A 448 28.45 -15.26 -14.19
CA ALA A 448 27.74 -15.73 -15.38
C ALA A 448 26.23 -15.89 -15.14
N GLY A 449 25.83 -16.12 -13.88
CA GLY A 449 24.45 -16.42 -13.52
C GLY A 449 23.95 -17.69 -14.20
N ARG A 450 22.66 -17.97 -14.09
CA ARG A 450 22.01 -19.08 -14.79
C ARG A 450 21.50 -18.61 -16.17
N VAL A 451 21.57 -19.47 -17.19
CA VAL A 451 21.05 -19.19 -18.52
C VAL A 451 20.06 -20.28 -18.95
N ALA A 452 19.15 -19.95 -19.87
CA ALA A 452 18.16 -20.91 -20.38
C ALA A 452 18.68 -21.70 -21.60
N GLU A 453 19.78 -21.23 -22.21
CA GLU A 453 20.47 -21.86 -23.33
C GLU A 453 21.90 -21.30 -23.42
N ASP A 454 22.79 -22.01 -24.13
CA ASP A 454 24.12 -21.53 -24.48
C ASP A 454 24.04 -20.12 -25.08
N LYS A 455 24.78 -19.19 -24.50
CA LYS A 455 24.78 -17.82 -25.00
C LYS A 455 26.14 -17.15 -24.91
N THR A 456 26.36 -16.17 -25.77
CA THR A 456 27.55 -15.33 -25.72
C THR A 456 27.16 -13.91 -25.37
N VAL A 457 27.79 -13.39 -24.31
CA VAL A 457 27.70 -11.97 -23.93
C VAL A 457 29.05 -11.30 -24.15
N THR A 458 29.07 -9.98 -24.22
CA THR A 458 30.31 -9.22 -24.34
C THR A 458 30.45 -8.26 -23.17
N LEU A 459 31.44 -8.48 -22.31
CA LEU A 459 31.81 -7.52 -21.28
C LEU A 459 32.83 -6.53 -21.85
N GLN A 460 32.56 -5.24 -21.73
CA GLN A 460 33.41 -4.16 -22.23
C GLN A 460 33.97 -3.34 -21.07
N PHE A 461 35.27 -3.08 -21.12
CA PHE A 461 35.88 -2.04 -20.32
C PHE A 461 36.07 -0.79 -21.18
N ARG A 462 35.33 0.28 -20.87
CA ARG A 462 35.37 1.56 -21.58
C ARG A 462 36.07 2.61 -20.71
N ALA A 463 36.99 3.35 -21.30
CA ALA A 463 37.70 4.44 -20.62
C ALA A 463 37.66 5.71 -21.47
N VAL A 464 37.25 6.81 -20.86
CA VAL A 464 37.18 8.15 -21.48
C VAL A 464 38.50 8.86 -21.20
N PHE A 465 39.20 9.27 -22.26
CA PHE A 465 40.42 10.07 -22.19
C PHE A 465 40.20 11.46 -22.78
N ALA A 466 41.19 12.34 -22.61
CA ALA A 466 41.22 13.63 -23.28
C ALA A 466 41.12 13.51 -24.81
N SER A 467 41.69 12.45 -25.39
CA SER A 467 41.73 12.19 -26.83
C SER A 467 40.53 11.40 -27.36
N GLY A 468 39.57 11.02 -26.50
CA GLY A 468 38.40 10.22 -26.85
C GLY A 468 38.29 8.93 -26.05
N VAL A 469 37.38 8.05 -26.46
CA VAL A 469 37.06 6.80 -25.76
C VAL A 469 37.93 5.67 -26.28
N LYS A 470 38.43 4.83 -25.38
CA LYS A 470 38.99 3.51 -25.73
C LYS A 470 38.15 2.42 -25.09
N THR A 471 37.91 1.35 -25.84
CA THR A 471 37.12 0.20 -25.40
C THR A 471 37.92 -1.08 -25.59
N ARG A 472 37.89 -1.99 -24.60
CA ARG A 472 38.29 -3.39 -24.75
C ARG A 472 37.09 -4.28 -24.51
N SER A 473 36.80 -5.14 -25.48
CA SER A 473 35.73 -6.14 -25.38
C SER A 473 36.31 -7.48 -24.97
N ILE A 474 35.59 -8.17 -24.10
CA ILE A 474 35.85 -9.51 -23.60
C ILE A 474 34.61 -10.34 -23.95
N PRO A 475 34.61 -11.08 -25.08
CA PRO A 475 33.56 -12.03 -25.37
C PRO A 475 33.57 -13.15 -24.32
N ILE A 476 32.39 -13.46 -23.77
CA ILE A 476 32.19 -14.49 -22.75
C ILE A 476 31.14 -15.46 -23.29
N ALA A 477 31.57 -16.66 -23.65
CA ALA A 477 30.65 -17.76 -23.94
C ALA A 477 30.24 -18.42 -22.63
N ILE A 478 28.95 -18.39 -22.32
CA ILE A 478 28.32 -19.02 -21.18
C ILE A 478 27.62 -20.27 -21.70
N GLN A 479 28.02 -21.42 -21.18
CA GLN A 479 27.42 -22.71 -21.52
C GLN A 479 26.29 -23.03 -20.53
N GLU A 480 25.12 -23.42 -21.07
CA GLU A 480 24.04 -24.05 -20.30
C GLU A 480 24.45 -25.49 -20.02
N SER A 481 24.56 -25.82 -18.74
CA SER A 481 24.99 -27.14 -18.28
C SER A 481 24.22 -27.64 -17.06
N ILE A 482 23.28 -26.84 -16.54
CA ILE A 482 22.44 -27.12 -15.38
C ILE A 482 21.01 -27.40 -15.84
N PRO A 483 20.53 -28.65 -15.79
CA PRO A 483 19.23 -29.01 -16.33
C PRO A 483 18.05 -28.32 -15.63
N ASP A 484 17.03 -27.98 -16.40
CA ASP A 484 15.76 -27.44 -15.90
C ASP A 484 14.85 -28.53 -15.29
N PRO A 485 13.86 -28.17 -14.45
CA PRO A 485 13.04 -29.16 -13.75
C PRO A 485 12.15 -29.98 -14.67
N VAL A 486 12.29 -31.31 -14.64
CA VAL A 486 11.39 -32.25 -15.35
C VAL A 486 10.49 -32.94 -14.34
N TYR A 487 9.20 -32.67 -14.39
CA TYR A 487 8.24 -33.17 -13.40
C TYR A 487 6.87 -33.55 -13.96
N VAL A 488 6.18 -34.39 -13.17
CA VAL A 488 4.78 -34.76 -13.36
C VAL A 488 3.96 -34.27 -12.17
N LEU A 489 2.76 -33.75 -12.43
CA LEU A 489 1.78 -33.42 -11.40
C LEU A 489 0.80 -34.58 -11.21
N ASN A 490 0.89 -35.25 -10.07
CA ASN A 490 -0.03 -36.32 -9.72
C ASN A 490 -1.26 -35.71 -9.04
N VAL A 491 -2.35 -35.58 -9.80
CA VAL A 491 -3.63 -35.05 -9.31
C VAL A 491 -4.70 -36.10 -9.57
N PRO A 492 -5.54 -36.47 -8.57
CA PRO A 492 -6.63 -37.41 -8.80
C PRO A 492 -7.65 -36.83 -9.79
N LYS A 493 -8.37 -37.71 -10.49
CA LYS A 493 -9.42 -37.29 -11.44
C LYS A 493 -10.61 -36.64 -10.74
N GLU A 494 -10.88 -37.07 -9.51
CA GLU A 494 -12.06 -36.68 -8.73
C GLU A 494 -11.64 -36.35 -7.29
N TRP A 495 -12.34 -35.39 -6.68
CA TRP A 495 -12.20 -35.01 -5.29
C TRP A 495 -13.56 -34.61 -4.70
N ASN A 496 -13.87 -35.05 -3.49
CA ASN A 496 -15.15 -34.73 -2.84
C ASN A 496 -15.21 -33.29 -2.27
N GLY A 497 -14.11 -32.54 -2.36
CA GLY A 497 -14.03 -31.16 -1.89
C GLY A 497 -14.03 -31.00 -0.36
N ARG A 498 -13.86 -32.08 0.42
CA ARG A 498 -13.94 -32.09 1.89
C ARG A 498 -12.76 -32.79 2.56
N ASP A 499 -12.32 -33.92 2.00
CA ASP A 499 -11.13 -34.60 2.50
C ASP A 499 -9.89 -33.81 2.11
N GLU A 500 -8.91 -33.72 3.00
CA GLU A 500 -7.66 -33.07 2.68
C GLU A 500 -6.95 -33.82 1.54
N LEU A 501 -6.52 -33.08 0.52
CA LEU A 501 -5.82 -33.60 -0.64
C LEU A 501 -4.48 -32.90 -0.79
N GLU A 502 -3.41 -33.63 -0.49
CA GLU A 502 -2.03 -33.18 -0.73
C GLU A 502 -1.61 -33.50 -2.17
N ILE A 503 -1.03 -32.53 -2.85
CA ILE A 503 -0.56 -32.62 -4.22
C ILE A 503 0.89 -32.19 -4.26
N SER A 504 1.75 -33.06 -4.77
CA SER A 504 3.18 -32.81 -4.92
C SER A 504 3.66 -33.20 -6.32
N PRO A 505 4.56 -32.41 -6.92
CA PRO A 505 5.22 -32.80 -8.17
C PRO A 505 6.19 -33.96 -7.93
N SER A 506 6.24 -34.90 -8.87
CA SER A 506 7.32 -35.89 -8.95
C SER A 506 8.40 -35.36 -9.89
N ILE A 507 9.49 -34.86 -9.31
CA ILE A 507 10.62 -34.26 -10.04
C ILE A 507 11.63 -35.34 -10.39
N THR A 508 11.67 -35.72 -11.66
CA THR A 508 12.41 -36.90 -12.15
C THR A 508 13.92 -36.69 -12.21
N ASN A 509 14.39 -35.46 -12.43
CA ASN A 509 15.82 -35.11 -12.54
C ASN A 509 16.37 -34.32 -11.34
N LEU A 510 15.73 -34.37 -10.17
CA LEU A 510 16.17 -33.59 -8.99
C LEU A 510 17.60 -33.94 -8.52
N ALA A 511 17.99 -35.21 -8.60
CA ALA A 511 19.33 -35.65 -8.21
C ALA A 511 20.42 -35.04 -9.11
N GLU A 512 20.14 -34.93 -10.40
CA GLU A 512 21.02 -34.32 -11.40
C GLU A 512 21.19 -32.82 -11.13
N MET A 513 20.08 -32.10 -10.91
CA MET A 513 20.11 -30.67 -10.57
C MET A 513 20.86 -30.39 -9.26
N LYS A 514 20.70 -31.23 -8.22
CA LYS A 514 21.44 -31.12 -6.95
C LYS A 514 22.94 -31.31 -7.15
N ALA A 515 23.34 -32.27 -7.98
CA ALA A 515 24.75 -32.49 -8.30
C ALA A 515 25.38 -31.29 -9.03
N ALA A 516 24.57 -30.56 -9.81
CA ALA A 516 24.95 -29.32 -10.50
C ALA A 516 24.83 -28.04 -9.64
N GLY A 517 24.51 -28.16 -8.33
CA GLY A 517 24.40 -27.00 -7.44
C GLY A 517 23.10 -26.18 -7.58
N ALA A 518 22.10 -26.69 -8.30
CA ALA A 518 20.82 -26.01 -8.55
C ALA A 518 19.61 -26.82 -8.05
N GLY A 519 19.77 -27.41 -6.86
CA GLY A 519 18.72 -28.21 -6.21
C GLY A 519 17.57 -27.39 -5.62
N ASP A 520 17.75 -26.08 -5.48
CA ASP A 520 16.76 -25.16 -4.94
C ASP A 520 15.77 -24.77 -6.03
N LEU A 521 14.49 -24.98 -5.77
CA LEU A 521 13.42 -24.83 -6.75
C LEU A 521 12.44 -23.76 -6.29
N ASN A 522 12.01 -22.93 -7.24
CA ASN A 522 10.95 -21.97 -7.06
C ASN A 522 9.60 -22.62 -7.43
N TYR A 523 8.64 -22.58 -6.51
CA TYR A 523 7.31 -23.17 -6.69
C TYR A 523 6.25 -22.08 -6.79
N SER A 524 5.53 -22.02 -7.92
CA SER A 524 4.39 -21.12 -8.09
C SER A 524 3.12 -21.92 -8.40
N TRP A 525 2.21 -21.99 -7.42
CA TRP A 525 0.94 -22.70 -7.54
C TRP A 525 -0.19 -21.75 -7.91
N ARG A 526 -1.06 -22.18 -8.82
CA ARG A 526 -2.30 -21.47 -9.16
C ARG A 526 -3.47 -22.44 -9.19
N ILE A 527 -4.55 -22.04 -8.50
CA ILE A 527 -5.82 -22.75 -8.49
C ILE A 527 -6.87 -21.89 -9.20
N SER A 528 -7.67 -22.49 -10.08
CA SER A 528 -8.76 -21.80 -10.78
C SER A 528 -9.97 -22.71 -11.00
N GLY A 529 -11.13 -22.09 -11.17
CA GLY A 529 -12.41 -22.77 -11.41
C GLY A 529 -13.45 -22.42 -10.34
N MET A 530 -13.07 -22.52 -9.07
CA MET A 530 -13.93 -22.22 -7.91
C MET A 530 -13.11 -21.77 -6.70
N ALA A 531 -13.79 -21.18 -5.72
CA ALA A 531 -13.18 -20.86 -4.43
C ALA A 531 -12.75 -22.14 -3.71
N THR A 532 -11.48 -22.19 -3.32
CA THR A 532 -10.86 -23.37 -2.68
C THR A 532 -9.99 -22.93 -1.51
N ILE A 533 -10.25 -23.50 -0.33
CA ILE A 533 -9.37 -23.37 0.83
C ILE A 533 -8.15 -24.24 0.57
N SER A 534 -6.98 -23.60 0.54
CA SER A 534 -5.72 -24.27 0.23
C SER A 534 -4.55 -23.63 0.96
N GLU A 535 -3.49 -24.42 1.12
CA GLU A 535 -2.20 -23.98 1.64
C GLU A 535 -1.11 -24.35 0.64
N THR A 536 -0.34 -23.35 0.21
CA THR A 536 0.78 -23.51 -0.71
C THR A 536 2.07 -23.62 0.08
N GLY A 537 2.95 -24.53 -0.35
CA GLY A 537 4.30 -24.66 0.18
C GLY A 537 5.29 -25.08 -0.89
N ALA A 538 6.58 -25.05 -0.54
CA ALA A 538 7.62 -25.61 -1.38
C ALA A 538 7.37 -27.12 -1.57
N GLY A 539 7.21 -27.55 -2.83
CA GLY A 539 6.99 -28.97 -3.15
C GLY A 539 5.61 -29.53 -2.83
N LYS A 540 4.68 -28.75 -2.27
CA LYS A 540 3.34 -29.25 -1.95
C LYS A 540 2.25 -28.21 -2.04
N LEU A 541 1.06 -28.67 -2.42
CA LEU A 541 -0.19 -27.95 -2.36
C LEU A 541 -1.18 -28.79 -1.54
N LEU A 542 -1.68 -28.23 -0.44
CA LEU A 542 -2.73 -28.88 0.35
C LEU A 542 -4.08 -28.24 0.02
N LEU A 543 -4.97 -29.00 -0.60
CA LEU A 543 -6.37 -28.60 -0.74
C LEU A 543 -7.14 -29.08 0.48
N LYS A 544 -7.77 -28.15 1.20
CA LYS A 544 -8.55 -28.47 2.41
C LYS A 544 -10.04 -28.55 2.13
N ARG A 545 -10.55 -27.67 1.26
CA ARG A 545 -11.98 -27.61 0.97
C ARG A 545 -12.31 -26.86 -0.31
N ALA A 546 -13.15 -27.43 -1.15
CA ALA A 546 -13.80 -26.70 -2.24
C ALA A 546 -15.10 -26.06 -1.76
N GLN A 547 -15.42 -24.88 -2.29
CA GLN A 547 -16.68 -24.18 -1.99
C GLN A 547 -17.73 -24.35 -3.08
N ASN A 548 -17.42 -25.10 -4.15
CA ASN A 548 -18.36 -25.40 -5.23
C ASN A 548 -18.10 -26.81 -5.80
N SER A 549 -19.01 -27.29 -6.65
CA SER A 549 -18.78 -28.44 -7.53
C SER A 549 -18.42 -28.01 -8.95
N GLY A 550 -17.70 -28.84 -9.69
CA GLY A 550 -17.34 -28.62 -11.09
C GLY A 550 -15.86 -28.85 -11.38
N ALA A 551 -15.35 -28.24 -12.46
CA ALA A 551 -13.96 -28.40 -12.84
C ALA A 551 -13.03 -27.49 -12.02
N LEU A 552 -12.03 -28.09 -11.37
CA LEU A 552 -10.94 -27.39 -10.70
C LEU A 552 -9.65 -27.60 -11.51
N THR A 553 -8.93 -26.53 -11.80
CA THR A 553 -7.64 -26.58 -12.52
C THR A 553 -6.52 -26.15 -11.60
N ILE A 554 -5.50 -26.99 -11.51
CA ILE A 554 -4.26 -26.75 -10.75
C ILE A 554 -3.13 -26.56 -11.75
N GLU A 555 -2.42 -25.46 -11.61
CA GLU A 555 -1.20 -25.17 -12.34
C GLU A 555 -0.04 -25.07 -11.35
N LEU A 556 1.09 -25.69 -11.70
CA LEU A 556 2.37 -25.47 -11.05
C LEU A 556 3.33 -24.92 -12.11
N VAL A 557 4.11 -23.91 -11.73
CA VAL A 557 5.28 -23.45 -12.47
C VAL A 557 6.50 -23.72 -11.59
N LEU A 558 7.51 -24.39 -12.15
CA LEU A 558 8.80 -24.65 -11.51
C LEU A 558 9.94 -24.05 -12.33
N ASP A 559 10.92 -23.51 -11.63
CA ASP A 559 12.25 -23.19 -12.15
C ASP A 559 13.31 -23.38 -11.05
N ASN A 560 14.58 -23.40 -11.44
CA ASN A 560 15.71 -23.23 -10.52
C ASN A 560 16.62 -22.07 -10.98
N GLY A 561 16.00 -21.00 -11.49
CA GLY A 561 16.67 -19.82 -12.05
C GLY A 561 16.79 -19.77 -13.58
N GLY A 562 16.30 -20.80 -14.29
CA GLY A 562 16.47 -21.03 -15.74
C GLY A 562 15.14 -21.00 -16.46
N ALA A 563 14.85 -21.96 -17.35
CA ALA A 563 13.57 -21.94 -18.04
C ALA A 563 12.41 -22.27 -17.08
N LEU A 564 11.33 -21.49 -17.19
CA LEU A 564 10.08 -21.74 -16.47
C LEU A 564 9.35 -22.93 -17.07
N VAL A 565 9.10 -23.96 -16.26
CA VAL A 565 8.37 -25.18 -16.68
C VAL A 565 6.99 -25.19 -16.05
N SER A 566 5.95 -24.91 -16.85
CA SER A 566 4.54 -24.97 -16.43
C SER A 566 3.86 -26.30 -16.78
N ARG A 567 3.05 -26.81 -15.85
CA ARG A 567 2.13 -27.93 -16.05
C ARG A 567 0.79 -27.60 -15.42
N SER A 568 -0.30 -27.96 -16.09
CA SER A 568 -1.66 -27.81 -15.57
C SER A 568 -2.44 -29.11 -15.66
N VAL A 569 -3.19 -29.43 -14.60
CA VAL A 569 -4.05 -30.61 -14.52
C VAL A 569 -5.44 -30.18 -14.06
N ARG A 570 -6.47 -30.80 -14.62
CA ARG A 570 -7.88 -30.58 -14.25
C ARG A 570 -8.42 -31.79 -13.50
N MET A 571 -9.16 -31.55 -12.42
CA MET A 571 -9.95 -32.54 -11.70
C MET A 571 -11.43 -32.12 -11.61
N THR A 572 -12.31 -33.09 -11.38
CA THR A 572 -13.72 -32.85 -11.08
C THR A 572 -13.91 -32.82 -9.57
N VAL A 573 -14.62 -31.80 -9.08
CA VAL A 573 -15.03 -31.67 -7.68
C VAL A 573 -16.52 -31.93 -7.57
N GLU A 574 -16.91 -32.82 -6.66
CA GLU A 574 -18.31 -33.09 -6.33
C GLU A 574 -18.51 -32.98 -4.82
N GLU A 575 -19.09 -31.87 -4.37
CA GLU A 575 -19.35 -31.68 -2.95
C GLU A 575 -20.63 -32.37 -2.47
N ALA A 576 -20.65 -32.76 -1.19
CA ALA A 576 -21.86 -33.21 -0.54
C ALA A 576 -22.90 -32.08 -0.50
N LYS A 577 -24.18 -32.42 -0.72
CA LYS A 577 -25.31 -31.47 -0.70
C LYS A 577 -25.42 -30.67 0.61
N GLN A 578 -24.95 -31.25 1.73
CA GLN A 578 -24.93 -30.61 3.05
C GLN A 578 -23.68 -31.04 3.80
N ASP A 579 -23.10 -30.11 4.56
CA ASP A 579 -21.99 -30.40 5.47
C ASP A 579 -22.50 -31.09 6.75
N VAL A 580 -21.67 -31.96 7.33
CA VAL A 580 -21.92 -32.51 8.67
C VAL A 580 -21.76 -31.40 9.71
N TRP A 581 -22.72 -31.31 10.64
CA TRP A 581 -22.66 -30.34 11.74
C TRP A 581 -21.46 -30.59 12.65
N VAL A 582 -20.57 -29.60 12.77
CA VAL A 582 -19.41 -29.64 13.65
C VAL A 582 -19.80 -29.18 15.04
N LYS A 583 -19.60 -30.03 16.06
CA LYS A 583 -19.92 -29.68 17.45
C LYS A 583 -18.78 -28.89 18.09
N ARG A 584 -19.12 -27.83 18.82
CA ARG A 584 -18.14 -27.13 19.66
C ARG A 584 -17.66 -28.05 20.78
N ILE A 585 -16.38 -27.99 21.09
CA ILE A 585 -15.82 -28.58 22.30
C ILE A 585 -15.92 -27.53 23.42
N PRO A 586 -16.63 -27.79 24.53
CA PRO A 586 -16.72 -26.86 25.66
C PRO A 586 -15.40 -26.76 26.43
N SER A 587 -15.12 -25.63 27.08
CA SER A 587 -13.93 -25.46 27.91
C SER A 587 -13.98 -26.32 29.18
N ALA A 588 -12.83 -26.55 29.81
CA ALA A 588 -12.74 -27.33 31.05
C ALA A 588 -13.53 -26.67 32.20
N ASP A 589 -13.48 -25.34 32.29
CA ASP A 589 -14.34 -24.50 33.12
C ASP A 589 -15.27 -23.73 32.20
N GLU A 590 -16.55 -24.12 32.18
CA GLU A 590 -17.58 -23.45 31.37
C GLU A 590 -18.88 -23.39 32.16
N LYS A 591 -19.37 -22.18 32.38
CA LYS A 591 -20.61 -21.93 33.10
C LYS A 591 -21.54 -21.03 32.28
N PRO A 592 -22.86 -21.18 32.44
CA PRO A 592 -23.84 -20.27 31.87
C PRO A 592 -23.75 -18.90 32.55
N GLU A 593 -23.98 -17.85 31.78
CA GLU A 593 -24.00 -16.46 32.22
C GLU A 593 -25.40 -15.87 32.04
N ASP A 594 -25.76 -14.88 32.85
CA ASP A 594 -27.02 -14.15 32.65
C ASP A 594 -27.10 -13.57 31.23
N HIS A 595 -28.29 -13.57 30.65
CA HIS A 595 -28.58 -13.09 29.28
C HIS A 595 -27.91 -13.87 28.14
N GLN A 596 -27.25 -15.00 28.41
CA GLN A 596 -26.49 -15.73 27.39
C GLN A 596 -27.39 -16.32 26.29
N PHE A 597 -26.89 -16.24 25.05
CA PHE A 597 -27.51 -16.87 23.89
C PHE A 597 -26.87 -18.22 23.58
N TYR A 598 -27.70 -19.23 23.29
CA TYR A 598 -27.29 -20.54 22.82
C TYR A 598 -27.69 -20.73 21.36
N ALA A 599 -26.72 -21.02 20.49
CA ALA A 599 -27.02 -21.32 19.10
C ALA A 599 -27.72 -22.69 18.99
N ARG A 600 -28.82 -22.73 18.25
CA ARG A 600 -29.53 -23.98 17.95
C ARG A 600 -28.81 -24.75 16.84
N ASP A 601 -28.75 -26.07 16.98
CA ASP A 601 -28.32 -26.99 15.94
C ASP A 601 -29.45 -27.25 14.91
N ASP A 602 -29.23 -28.20 14.00
CA ASP A 602 -30.21 -28.56 12.97
C ASP A 602 -31.42 -29.35 13.48
N LYS A 603 -31.40 -29.77 14.75
CA LYS A 603 -32.57 -30.30 15.45
C LYS A 603 -33.35 -29.20 16.19
N GLY A 604 -32.93 -27.94 16.04
CA GLY A 604 -33.54 -26.80 16.72
C GLY A 604 -33.20 -26.73 18.20
N GLN A 605 -32.09 -27.34 18.64
CA GLN A 605 -31.69 -27.37 20.05
C GLN A 605 -30.32 -26.72 20.27
N GLY A 606 -30.23 -25.88 21.29
CA GLY A 606 -28.97 -25.38 21.82
C GLY A 606 -28.47 -26.27 22.95
N ARG A 607 -27.16 -26.36 23.12
CA ARG A 607 -26.57 -27.14 24.21
C ARG A 607 -25.85 -26.25 25.20
N LEU A 608 -26.34 -26.25 26.43
CA LEU A 608 -25.71 -25.64 27.58
C LEU A 608 -24.76 -26.63 28.24
N HIS A 609 -23.58 -26.15 28.64
CA HIS A 609 -22.58 -26.89 29.38
C HIS A 609 -22.36 -26.24 30.73
N TYR A 610 -22.21 -27.07 31.77
CA TYR A 610 -21.85 -26.65 33.11
C TYR A 610 -20.71 -27.56 33.60
N ARG A 611 -19.49 -27.07 33.51
CA ARG A 611 -18.25 -27.85 33.69
C ARG A 611 -17.29 -27.10 34.60
N GLY A 612 -16.54 -27.83 35.42
CA GLY A 612 -15.52 -27.27 36.28
C GLY A 612 -15.08 -28.25 37.37
N THR A 613 -14.40 -27.72 38.37
CA THR A 613 -13.91 -28.46 39.54
C THR A 613 -14.49 -27.84 40.81
N LEU A 614 -15.02 -28.66 41.72
CA LEU A 614 -15.48 -28.17 43.02
C LEU A 614 -14.29 -27.81 43.90
N LYS A 615 -14.41 -26.70 44.65
CA LYS A 615 -13.42 -26.29 45.65
C LYS A 615 -13.38 -27.24 46.85
N GLU A 616 -14.52 -27.80 47.20
CA GLU A 616 -14.67 -28.78 48.28
C GLU A 616 -15.47 -29.98 47.77
N SER A 617 -15.12 -31.18 48.21
CA SER A 617 -15.84 -32.38 47.80
C SER A 617 -17.30 -32.38 48.29
N ALA A 618 -18.16 -33.06 47.55
CA ALA A 618 -19.58 -33.23 47.84
C ALA A 618 -20.02 -34.63 47.36
N ASP A 619 -21.20 -35.10 47.76
CA ASP A 619 -21.67 -36.42 47.34
C ASP A 619 -22.02 -36.43 45.84
N SER A 620 -22.64 -35.34 45.37
CA SER A 620 -23.01 -35.13 43.97
C SER A 620 -23.21 -33.65 43.66
N VAL A 621 -23.15 -33.30 42.38
CA VAL A 621 -23.64 -32.01 41.85
C VAL A 621 -24.97 -32.20 41.12
N PHE A 622 -25.76 -31.13 41.02
CA PHE A 622 -26.95 -31.09 40.19
C PHE A 622 -27.00 -29.83 39.32
N LEU A 623 -27.65 -29.93 38.17
CA LEU A 623 -28.01 -28.84 37.28
C LEU A 623 -29.50 -28.92 36.97
N ARG A 624 -30.25 -27.93 37.43
CA ARG A 624 -31.67 -27.76 37.13
C ARG A 624 -31.85 -26.78 35.99
N LEU A 625 -32.67 -27.14 35.00
CA LEU A 625 -33.09 -26.27 33.91
C LEU A 625 -34.57 -25.94 34.08
N TYR A 626 -34.91 -24.66 34.03
CA TYR A 626 -36.28 -24.16 34.07
C TYR A 626 -36.60 -23.40 32.79
N ALA A 627 -37.86 -23.47 32.36
CA ALA A 627 -38.46 -22.48 31.45
C ALA A 627 -39.42 -21.62 32.27
N ALA A 628 -39.10 -20.33 32.38
CA ALA A 628 -39.67 -19.44 33.41
C ALA A 628 -39.56 -20.10 34.81
N ASP A 629 -40.70 -20.37 35.46
CA ASP A 629 -40.76 -21.01 36.78
C ASP A 629 -40.94 -22.53 36.74
N LYS A 630 -41.17 -23.11 35.56
CA LYS A 630 -41.39 -24.55 35.39
C LYS A 630 -40.06 -25.29 35.28
N LEU A 631 -39.79 -26.18 36.23
CA LEU A 631 -38.66 -27.11 36.15
C LEU A 631 -38.88 -28.08 34.97
N LEU A 632 -37.92 -28.13 34.05
CA LEU A 632 -37.96 -28.99 32.88
C LEU A 632 -37.09 -30.24 33.03
N ASN A 633 -35.91 -30.08 33.65
CA ASN A 633 -34.94 -31.16 33.77
C ASN A 633 -34.02 -30.94 34.98
N THR A 634 -33.58 -32.04 35.59
CA THR A 634 -32.50 -32.06 36.58
C THR A 634 -31.49 -33.10 36.15
N GLN A 635 -30.25 -32.68 35.90
CA GLN A 635 -29.13 -33.61 35.77
C GLN A 635 -28.37 -33.70 37.08
N GLU A 636 -27.92 -34.89 37.44
CA GLU A 636 -27.08 -35.12 38.62
C GLU A 636 -25.83 -35.91 38.23
N GLN A 637 -24.71 -35.62 38.88
CA GLN A 637 -23.45 -36.37 38.72
C GLN A 637 -22.81 -36.59 40.09
N LYS A 638 -22.44 -37.84 40.40
CA LYS A 638 -21.61 -38.15 41.58
C LYS A 638 -20.21 -37.58 41.41
N ILE A 639 -19.66 -37.03 42.49
CA ILE A 639 -18.33 -36.42 42.46
C ILE A 639 -17.28 -37.45 42.87
N GLY A 640 -16.23 -37.57 42.05
CA GLY A 640 -15.07 -38.43 42.30
C GLY A 640 -13.98 -37.71 43.07
N ALA A 641 -12.85 -38.40 43.28
CA ALA A 641 -11.69 -37.88 44.02
C ALA A 641 -11.03 -36.65 43.37
N ASP A 642 -11.24 -36.44 42.07
CA ASP A 642 -10.72 -35.29 41.32
C ASP A 642 -11.62 -34.04 41.41
N ASN A 643 -12.77 -34.14 42.09
CA ASN A 643 -13.76 -33.08 42.26
C ASN A 643 -14.31 -32.48 40.96
N ASN A 644 -14.14 -33.15 39.81
CA ASN A 644 -14.57 -32.62 38.52
C ASN A 644 -16.05 -32.95 38.24
N TYR A 645 -16.71 -32.02 37.54
CA TYR A 645 -18.06 -32.22 37.04
C TYR A 645 -18.22 -31.74 35.59
N ALA A 646 -19.12 -32.39 34.86
CA ALA A 646 -19.48 -32.03 33.50
C ALA A 646 -20.95 -32.37 33.23
N LEU A 647 -21.83 -31.42 33.52
CA LEU A 647 -23.26 -31.50 33.26
C LEU A 647 -23.62 -30.77 31.96
N SER A 648 -24.75 -31.12 31.36
CA SER A 648 -25.26 -30.37 30.20
C SER A 648 -26.79 -30.37 30.13
N ALA A 649 -27.36 -29.38 29.46
CA ALA A 649 -28.81 -29.33 29.24
C ALA A 649 -29.10 -28.93 27.79
N SER A 650 -30.18 -29.49 27.22
CA SER A 650 -30.68 -29.10 25.91
C SER A 650 -31.73 -28.01 26.06
N LEU A 651 -31.59 -26.93 25.29
CA LEU A 651 -32.52 -25.81 25.22
C LEU A 651 -33.25 -25.88 23.88
N GLN A 652 -34.58 -25.88 23.89
CA GLN A 652 -35.35 -25.84 22.66
C GLN A 652 -35.36 -24.41 22.12
N ALA A 653 -35.13 -24.22 20.82
CA ALA A 653 -35.29 -22.92 20.20
C ALA A 653 -36.76 -22.48 20.22
N GLY A 654 -37.00 -21.23 20.60
CA GLY A 654 -38.33 -20.63 20.73
C GLY A 654 -38.28 -19.40 21.63
N LEU A 655 -39.36 -18.61 21.66
CA LEU A 655 -39.50 -17.45 22.57
C LEU A 655 -39.70 -17.91 24.02
N ILE A 656 -38.69 -18.58 24.57
CA ILE A 656 -38.66 -19.20 25.89
C ILE A 656 -37.47 -18.61 26.65
N ALA A 657 -37.73 -18.03 27.83
CA ALA A 657 -36.70 -17.59 28.74
C ALA A 657 -36.35 -18.74 29.69
N TYR A 658 -35.12 -19.23 29.60
CA TYR A 658 -34.62 -20.28 30.46
C TYR A 658 -33.82 -19.71 31.64
N ARG A 659 -33.76 -20.48 32.72
CA ARG A 659 -32.82 -20.25 33.83
C ARG A 659 -32.26 -21.57 34.34
N THR A 660 -31.08 -21.52 34.93
CA THR A 660 -30.43 -22.69 35.55
C THR A 660 -30.15 -22.47 37.02
N GLU A 661 -30.20 -23.55 37.78
CA GLU A 661 -29.66 -23.61 39.14
C GLU A 661 -28.64 -24.75 39.21
N PHE A 662 -27.40 -24.40 39.54
CA PHE A 662 -26.36 -25.38 39.81
C PHE A 662 -26.09 -25.46 41.31
N GLY A 663 -25.94 -26.67 41.82
CA GLY A 663 -25.71 -26.90 43.24
C GLY A 663 -25.05 -28.23 43.55
N ILE A 664 -24.81 -28.44 44.83
CA ILE A 664 -24.24 -29.66 45.39
C ILE A 664 -25.24 -30.32 46.33
N ARG A 665 -25.07 -31.63 46.54
CA ARG A 665 -25.69 -32.38 47.63
C ARG A 665 -24.59 -32.89 48.56
N ARG A 666 -24.70 -32.59 49.85
CA ARG A 666 -23.76 -33.02 50.90
C ARG A 666 -24.53 -33.49 52.12
N GLY A 667 -24.37 -34.75 52.52
CA GLY A 667 -25.05 -35.33 53.68
C GLY A 667 -26.58 -35.32 53.55
N GLY A 668 -27.11 -35.46 52.32
CA GLY A 668 -28.54 -35.40 52.03
C GLY A 668 -29.15 -33.99 51.94
N VAL A 669 -28.36 -32.93 52.19
CA VAL A 669 -28.81 -31.53 52.05
C VAL A 669 -28.38 -30.98 50.69
N GLU A 670 -29.31 -30.35 49.97
CA GLU A 670 -29.01 -29.62 48.74
C GLU A 670 -28.64 -28.17 49.02
N MET A 671 -27.62 -27.68 48.31
CA MET A 671 -27.20 -26.29 48.34
C MET A 671 -27.03 -25.78 46.91
N VAL A 672 -27.81 -24.76 46.53
CA VAL A 672 -27.63 -24.06 45.26
C VAL A 672 -26.43 -23.13 45.39
N LEU A 673 -25.48 -23.24 44.47
CA LEU A 673 -24.23 -22.46 44.46
C LEU A 673 -24.30 -21.31 43.47
N GLU A 674 -24.86 -21.54 42.29
CA GLU A 674 -24.89 -20.55 41.22
C GLU A 674 -26.21 -20.61 40.45
N LYS A 675 -26.60 -19.46 39.89
CA LYS A 675 -27.77 -19.31 39.02
C LYS A 675 -27.39 -18.50 37.79
N ALA A 676 -28.03 -18.80 36.67
CA ALA A 676 -27.99 -18.00 35.47
C ALA A 676 -29.40 -17.89 34.89
N SER A 677 -29.80 -16.69 34.48
CA SER A 677 -31.17 -16.36 34.09
C SER A 677 -31.22 -15.65 32.73
N ASP A 678 -32.42 -15.55 32.16
CA ASP A 678 -32.67 -14.93 30.85
C ASP A 678 -31.85 -15.56 29.72
N LEU A 679 -31.67 -16.88 29.79
CA LEU A 679 -30.98 -17.67 28.78
C LEU A 679 -31.94 -17.93 27.61
N VAL A 680 -31.46 -17.77 26.37
CA VAL A 680 -32.29 -17.96 25.17
C VAL A 680 -31.59 -18.85 24.16
N CYS A 681 -32.36 -19.53 23.30
CA CYS A 681 -31.83 -20.43 22.29
C CYS A 681 -32.39 -20.11 20.90
N GLY A 682 -31.54 -19.96 19.90
CA GLY A 682 -31.98 -19.58 18.55
C GLY A 682 -30.88 -19.47 17.51
N ASP A 683 -31.08 -18.58 16.53
CA ASP A 683 -30.19 -18.43 15.37
C ASP A 683 -29.11 -17.36 15.56
N VAL A 684 -27.89 -17.66 15.09
CA VAL A 684 -26.75 -16.74 15.11
C VAL A 684 -26.35 -16.35 13.69
N PHE A 685 -26.21 -15.05 13.48
CA PHE A 685 -25.76 -14.45 12.24
C PHE A 685 -24.60 -13.49 12.51
N VAL A 686 -23.71 -13.38 11.54
CA VAL A 686 -22.60 -12.41 11.55
C VAL A 686 -22.89 -11.30 10.55
N ILE A 687 -22.71 -10.06 10.96
CA ILE A 687 -22.67 -8.91 10.05
C ILE A 687 -21.21 -8.47 9.93
N GLN A 688 -20.72 -8.31 8.71
CA GLN A 688 -19.33 -7.92 8.45
C GLN A 688 -19.22 -7.06 7.18
N GLY A 689 -18.14 -6.30 7.04
CA GLY A 689 -17.89 -5.39 5.93
C GLY A 689 -17.53 -4.00 6.42
N GLN A 690 -17.99 -2.95 5.74
CA GLN A 690 -17.65 -1.57 6.10
C GLN A 690 -18.83 -0.76 6.64
N SER A 691 -18.81 0.56 6.46
CA SER A 691 -19.75 1.51 7.08
C SER A 691 -21.23 1.24 6.77
N ASN A 692 -21.57 0.73 5.58
CA ASN A 692 -22.96 0.33 5.29
C ASN A 692 -23.35 -0.98 5.98
N ALA A 693 -22.41 -1.90 6.26
CA ALA A 693 -22.64 -3.05 7.13
C ALA A 693 -22.77 -2.64 8.61
N GLU A 694 -22.01 -1.66 9.08
CA GLU A 694 -22.20 -1.03 10.40
C GLU A 694 -23.57 -0.33 10.52
N ALA A 695 -24.15 0.07 9.38
CA ALA A 695 -25.27 0.98 9.26
C ALA A 695 -24.96 2.39 9.78
N TRP A 696 -23.78 2.92 9.42
CA TRP A 696 -23.36 4.27 9.81
C TRP A 696 -24.33 5.33 9.27
N THR A 697 -24.68 6.31 10.13
CA THR A 697 -25.43 7.51 9.76
C THR A 697 -24.85 8.72 10.49
N ASP A 698 -24.81 9.89 9.85
CA ASP A 698 -24.28 11.12 10.47
C ASP A 698 -25.05 11.53 11.72
N LYS A 699 -26.36 11.21 11.76
CA LYS A 699 -27.25 11.49 12.89
C LYS A 699 -27.28 10.40 13.95
N ARG A 700 -26.60 9.25 13.72
CA ARG A 700 -26.57 8.07 14.60
C ARG A 700 -27.94 7.70 15.16
N VAL A 701 -28.89 7.48 14.25
CA VAL A 701 -30.30 7.27 14.58
C VAL A 701 -30.51 5.94 15.30
N VAL A 702 -31.21 6.00 16.43
CA VAL A 702 -31.58 4.82 17.22
C VAL A 702 -32.89 4.25 16.68
N HIS A 703 -32.84 3.01 16.19
CA HIS A 703 -34.02 2.23 15.83
C HIS A 703 -34.99 2.07 17.03
N PRO A 704 -36.32 2.19 16.87
CA PRO A 704 -37.26 2.14 18.00
C PRO A 704 -37.45 0.73 18.59
N TYR A 705 -37.36 -0.32 17.77
CA TYR A 705 -37.56 -1.70 18.23
C TYR A 705 -36.57 -2.13 19.32
N ARG A 706 -37.07 -2.76 20.37
CA ARG A 706 -36.33 -3.40 21.46
C ARG A 706 -36.96 -4.76 21.73
N SER A 707 -36.13 -5.77 21.96
CA SER A 707 -36.62 -7.13 22.21
C SER A 707 -35.63 -7.92 23.07
N PRO A 708 -36.10 -8.66 24.10
CA PRO A 708 -35.26 -9.62 24.82
C PRO A 708 -34.88 -10.83 23.93
N TRP A 709 -35.53 -11.00 22.78
CA TRP A 709 -35.26 -12.09 21.86
C TRP A 709 -34.22 -11.75 20.79
N LEU A 710 -33.73 -10.50 20.77
CA LEU A 710 -32.69 -10.04 19.87
C LEU A 710 -31.42 -9.74 20.67
N ARG A 711 -30.40 -10.59 20.57
CA ARG A 711 -29.19 -10.51 21.39
C ARG A 711 -27.95 -10.09 20.60
N SER A 712 -26.98 -9.55 21.33
CA SER A 712 -25.60 -9.39 20.86
C SER A 712 -24.64 -9.55 22.04
N PHE A 713 -23.34 -9.63 21.73
CA PHE A 713 -22.28 -9.84 22.73
C PHE A 713 -21.14 -8.85 22.53
N GLY A 714 -20.67 -8.24 23.62
CA GLY A 714 -19.53 -7.34 23.66
C GLY A 714 -19.73 -6.04 22.89
N THR A 715 -18.66 -5.56 22.24
CA THR A 715 -18.63 -4.25 21.57
C THR A 715 -17.98 -4.29 20.18
N PRO A 716 -18.48 -3.52 19.19
CA PRO A 716 -17.72 -3.21 17.97
C PRO A 716 -16.60 -2.17 18.14
N SER A 717 -16.32 -1.67 19.35
CA SER A 717 -15.28 -0.67 19.60
C SER A 717 -13.90 -1.13 19.08
N THR A 718 -13.20 -0.22 18.40
CA THR A 718 -11.79 -0.41 17.98
C THR A 718 -10.79 -0.09 19.08
N HIS A 719 -11.24 0.46 20.20
CA HIS A 719 -10.37 0.81 21.31
C HIS A 719 -9.88 -0.47 22.00
N LYS A 720 -8.56 -0.73 21.99
CA LYS A 720 -7.95 -1.97 22.50
C LYS A 720 -8.45 -2.39 23.90
N ASP A 721 -8.61 -1.43 24.81
CA ASP A 721 -9.00 -1.72 26.20
C ASP A 721 -10.47 -2.09 26.33
N ARG A 722 -11.31 -1.69 25.35
CA ARG A 722 -12.75 -1.99 25.32
C ARG A 722 -13.10 -3.11 24.36
N ALA A 723 -12.28 -3.36 23.34
CA ALA A 723 -12.52 -4.41 22.33
C ALA A 723 -12.64 -5.80 22.96
N ARG A 724 -12.17 -5.97 24.21
CA ARG A 724 -12.28 -7.18 25.03
C ARG A 724 -13.41 -7.14 26.07
N ASP A 725 -14.39 -6.25 25.93
CA ASP A 725 -15.58 -6.26 26.80
C ASP A 725 -16.41 -7.53 26.51
N ALA A 726 -16.41 -8.46 27.48
CA ALA A 726 -17.16 -9.73 27.42
C ALA A 726 -18.46 -9.59 28.21
N VAL A 727 -19.53 -9.19 27.54
CA VAL A 727 -20.84 -8.94 28.17
C VAL A 727 -21.98 -9.29 27.23
N TRP A 728 -23.07 -9.85 27.77
CA TRP A 728 -24.31 -10.14 27.05
C TRP A 728 -25.33 -9.01 27.18
N GLY A 729 -26.15 -8.83 26.14
CA GLY A 729 -27.23 -7.86 26.19
C GLY A 729 -28.16 -7.91 24.98
N ASN A 730 -29.21 -7.09 25.07
CA ASN A 730 -30.13 -6.88 23.94
C ASN A 730 -29.43 -6.10 22.85
N ALA A 731 -29.59 -6.54 21.60
CA ALA A 731 -28.99 -5.86 20.48
C ALA A 731 -29.62 -4.48 20.26
N LEU A 732 -28.78 -3.54 19.82
CA LEU A 732 -29.14 -2.16 19.56
C LEU A 732 -28.65 -1.77 18.17
N SER A 733 -29.32 -0.83 17.51
CA SER A 733 -28.82 -0.27 16.25
C SER A 733 -27.64 0.65 16.54
N PHE A 734 -27.82 1.53 17.53
CA PHE A 734 -26.82 2.40 18.12
C PHE A 734 -27.18 2.59 19.59
N ASN A 735 -26.16 2.66 20.47
CA ASN A 735 -26.34 2.92 21.90
C ASN A 735 -25.82 4.34 22.17
N GLY A 736 -26.67 5.27 22.59
CA GLY A 736 -26.31 6.70 22.79
C GLY A 736 -25.94 7.10 24.22
N GLY A 737 -25.78 6.14 25.14
CA GLY A 737 -25.50 6.39 26.57
C GLY A 737 -24.01 6.37 26.97
N GLN A 738 -23.71 6.31 28.28
CA GLN A 738 -22.32 6.17 28.79
C GLN A 738 -21.59 4.94 28.24
N ASN A 739 -22.33 3.85 27.95
CA ASN A 739 -21.84 2.63 27.32
C ASN A 739 -22.17 2.59 25.81
N HIS A 740 -21.94 3.70 25.10
CA HIS A 740 -22.30 3.89 23.68
C HIS A 740 -21.61 2.95 22.67
N HIS A 741 -21.00 1.87 23.14
CA HIS A 741 -20.22 0.95 22.32
C HIS A 741 -20.69 -0.50 22.45
N HIS A 742 -21.56 -0.90 23.38
CA HIS A 742 -22.00 -2.30 23.50
C HIS A 742 -23.20 -2.66 22.60
N PHE A 743 -23.23 -3.92 22.18
CA PHE A 743 -24.37 -4.61 21.54
C PHE A 743 -24.86 -4.03 20.21
N GLN A 744 -24.06 -3.21 19.55
CA GLN A 744 -24.47 -2.54 18.31
C GLN A 744 -24.41 -3.49 17.12
N ILE A 745 -25.52 -3.56 16.39
CA ILE A 745 -25.68 -4.40 15.20
C ILE A 745 -26.15 -3.62 13.96
N GLY A 746 -26.26 -2.29 14.06
CA GLY A 746 -26.71 -1.42 12.97
C GLY A 746 -28.22 -1.39 12.77
N TYR A 747 -28.71 -0.37 12.07
CA TYR A 747 -30.14 -0.14 11.86
C TYR A 747 -30.81 -1.29 11.09
N TRP A 748 -30.23 -1.72 9.97
CA TRP A 748 -30.77 -2.82 9.18
C TRP A 748 -30.64 -4.18 9.89
N GLY A 749 -29.64 -4.37 10.75
CA GLY A 749 -29.52 -5.57 11.58
C GLY A 749 -30.65 -5.70 12.60
N VAL A 750 -31.05 -4.59 13.24
CA VAL A 750 -32.22 -4.58 14.15
C VAL A 750 -33.52 -4.85 13.38
N GLU A 751 -33.72 -4.19 12.24
CA GLU A 751 -34.93 -4.37 11.44
C GLU A 751 -35.06 -5.79 10.89
N LEU A 752 -33.97 -6.37 10.38
CA LEU A 752 -33.94 -7.77 9.94
C LEU A 752 -34.21 -8.74 11.11
N GLY A 753 -33.56 -8.52 12.26
CA GLY A 753 -33.79 -9.31 13.46
C GLY A 753 -35.25 -9.27 13.93
N ARG A 754 -35.88 -8.10 13.90
CA ARG A 754 -37.32 -7.94 14.18
C ARG A 754 -38.16 -8.82 13.26
N MET A 755 -37.96 -8.71 11.94
CA MET A 755 -38.73 -9.47 10.95
C MET A 755 -38.56 -10.99 11.13
N LEU A 756 -37.34 -11.46 11.42
CA LEU A 756 -37.04 -12.89 11.65
C LEU A 756 -37.71 -13.40 12.93
N ILE A 757 -37.60 -12.66 14.04
CA ILE A 757 -38.23 -13.04 15.32
C ILE A 757 -39.76 -13.05 15.19
N GLU A 758 -40.34 -12.03 14.56
CA GLU A 758 -41.79 -11.93 14.36
C GLU A 758 -42.34 -13.09 13.53
N LYS A 759 -41.61 -13.52 12.50
CA LYS A 759 -42.03 -14.62 11.62
C LYS A 759 -41.79 -15.99 12.23
N HIS A 760 -40.58 -16.27 12.69
CA HIS A 760 -40.16 -17.61 13.08
C HIS A 760 -40.39 -17.92 14.55
N LYS A 761 -40.69 -16.92 15.38
CA LYS A 761 -40.86 -17.06 16.84
C LYS A 761 -39.65 -17.73 17.51
N ILE A 762 -38.45 -17.41 17.00
CA ILE A 762 -37.17 -17.90 17.51
C ILE A 762 -36.28 -16.69 17.82
N PRO A 763 -35.55 -16.69 18.95
CA PRO A 763 -34.54 -15.69 19.27
C PRO A 763 -33.46 -15.59 18.20
N VAL A 764 -32.95 -14.39 17.96
CA VAL A 764 -31.89 -14.13 16.98
C VAL A 764 -30.74 -13.41 17.66
N CYS A 765 -29.51 -13.81 17.34
CA CYS A 765 -28.30 -13.13 17.75
C CYS A 765 -27.54 -12.63 16.52
N PHE A 766 -27.17 -11.35 16.54
CA PHE A 766 -26.24 -10.77 15.57
C PHE A 766 -24.96 -10.34 16.27
N ILE A 767 -23.82 -10.76 15.71
CA ILE A 767 -22.52 -10.19 16.06
C ILE A 767 -22.04 -9.37 14.85
N ASN A 768 -22.06 -8.04 14.99
CA ASN A 768 -21.59 -7.13 13.96
C ASN A 768 -20.10 -6.81 14.19
N GLY A 769 -19.25 -7.23 13.24
CA GLY A 769 -17.81 -6.99 13.22
C GLY A 769 -17.37 -5.97 12.18
N ALA A 770 -18.32 -5.29 11.51
CA ALA A 770 -18.06 -4.32 10.45
C ALA A 770 -17.23 -3.12 10.94
N GLN A 771 -16.45 -2.54 10.02
CA GLN A 771 -15.59 -1.40 10.29
C GLN A 771 -15.66 -0.35 9.17
N GLY A 772 -16.14 0.85 9.46
CA GLY A 772 -16.26 1.95 8.52
C GLY A 772 -14.95 2.36 7.85
N GLY A 773 -15.00 2.69 6.55
CA GLY A 773 -13.87 3.21 5.78
C GLY A 773 -12.78 2.18 5.47
N THR A 774 -13.12 0.89 5.40
CA THR A 774 -12.14 -0.19 5.22
C THR A 774 -12.22 -0.86 3.86
N ARG A 775 -11.05 -1.27 3.37
CA ARG A 775 -10.87 -2.10 2.16
C ARG A 775 -10.83 -3.57 2.51
N ILE A 776 -11.08 -4.45 1.54
CA ILE A 776 -11.13 -5.90 1.78
C ILE A 776 -9.80 -6.52 2.27
N ASP A 777 -8.65 -5.93 1.92
CA ASP A 777 -7.33 -6.39 2.39
C ASP A 777 -7.15 -6.17 3.90
N GLN A 778 -7.91 -5.26 4.51
CA GLN A 778 -7.86 -5.00 5.95
C GLN A 778 -8.74 -5.98 6.76
N HIS A 779 -9.62 -6.73 6.09
CA HIS A 779 -10.50 -7.73 6.70
C HIS A 779 -9.87 -9.12 6.80
N GLN A 780 -8.62 -9.28 6.37
CA GLN A 780 -7.94 -10.57 6.39
C GLN A 780 -7.63 -11.01 7.83
N ARG A 781 -7.64 -12.32 8.06
CA ARG A 781 -7.25 -12.92 9.34
C ARG A 781 -5.75 -12.74 9.57
N ASN A 782 -5.38 -12.34 10.79
CA ASN A 782 -3.99 -12.41 11.22
C ASN A 782 -3.65 -13.87 11.52
N GLU A 783 -2.79 -14.49 10.72
CA GLU A 783 -2.47 -15.92 10.89
C GLU A 783 -1.60 -16.20 12.12
N ALA A 784 -0.79 -15.23 12.56
CA ALA A 784 0.06 -15.38 13.75
C ALA A 784 -0.74 -15.23 15.05
N GLU A 785 -1.71 -14.32 15.08
CA GLU A 785 -2.60 -14.11 16.22
C GLU A 785 -4.06 -13.91 15.75
N PRO A 786 -4.83 -15.00 15.56
CA PRO A 786 -6.16 -14.95 14.96
C PRO A 786 -7.19 -14.12 15.72
N THR A 787 -7.02 -13.95 17.02
CA THR A 787 -7.89 -13.18 17.91
C THR A 787 -7.29 -11.83 18.29
N ASP A 788 -6.32 -11.34 17.51
CA ASP A 788 -5.76 -10.00 17.67
C ASP A 788 -6.85 -8.94 17.50
N VAL A 789 -7.25 -8.36 18.64
CA VAL A 789 -8.32 -7.36 18.73
C VAL A 789 -7.93 -6.00 18.14
N THR A 790 -6.68 -5.81 17.70
CA THR A 790 -6.30 -4.63 16.91
C THR A 790 -6.75 -4.77 15.45
N THR A 791 -6.94 -6.00 14.96
CA THR A 791 -7.43 -6.29 13.61
C THR A 791 -8.97 -6.41 13.55
N ILE A 792 -9.56 -6.16 12.38
CA ILE A 792 -11.02 -6.25 12.20
C ILE A 792 -11.50 -7.69 12.38
N TYR A 793 -10.82 -8.63 11.71
CA TYR A 793 -11.14 -10.05 11.79
C TYR A 793 -10.98 -10.59 13.22
N GLY A 794 -9.87 -10.27 13.89
CA GLY A 794 -9.57 -10.79 15.21
C GLY A 794 -10.50 -10.29 16.31
N ARG A 795 -11.00 -9.05 16.24
CA ARG A 795 -12.08 -8.57 17.13
C ARG A 795 -13.35 -9.40 17.01
N LEU A 796 -13.78 -9.67 15.78
CA LEU A 796 -14.99 -10.45 15.53
C LEU A 796 -14.82 -11.89 16.02
N LEU A 797 -13.69 -12.53 15.68
CA LEU A 797 -13.40 -13.90 16.10
C LEU A 797 -13.33 -14.00 17.63
N TRP A 798 -12.62 -13.07 18.28
CA TRP A 798 -12.53 -13.03 19.74
C TRP A 798 -13.92 -12.94 20.39
N ARG A 799 -14.80 -12.04 19.91
CA ARG A 799 -16.17 -11.90 20.44
C ARG A 799 -16.97 -13.19 20.28
N LEU A 800 -16.90 -13.84 19.11
CA LEU A 800 -17.63 -15.10 18.87
C LEU A 800 -17.08 -16.26 19.71
N GLN A 801 -15.77 -16.31 19.97
CA GLN A 801 -15.17 -17.30 20.86
C GLN A 801 -15.60 -17.08 22.32
N GLN A 802 -15.55 -15.85 22.82
CA GLN A 802 -15.98 -15.54 24.19
C GLN A 802 -17.50 -15.72 24.37
N ALA A 803 -18.29 -15.42 23.35
CA ALA A 803 -19.72 -15.71 23.33
C ALA A 803 -20.03 -17.21 23.21
N LYS A 804 -19.01 -18.05 22.96
CA LYS A 804 -19.13 -19.50 22.75
C LYS A 804 -20.00 -19.85 21.52
N LEU A 805 -20.03 -18.97 20.52
CA LEU A 805 -20.94 -19.03 19.35
C LEU A 805 -20.28 -19.41 18.02
N THR A 806 -18.97 -19.61 17.95
CA THR A 806 -18.24 -19.88 16.67
C THR A 806 -18.87 -21.00 15.83
N HIS A 807 -19.27 -22.10 16.46
CA HIS A 807 -19.89 -23.25 15.80
C HIS A 807 -21.42 -23.09 15.62
N GLY A 808 -21.98 -21.98 16.08
CA GLY A 808 -23.41 -21.68 15.98
C GLY A 808 -23.77 -20.74 14.85
N VAL A 809 -22.79 -20.09 14.22
CA VAL A 809 -23.00 -19.11 13.14
C VAL A 809 -23.58 -19.82 11.93
N ARG A 810 -24.81 -19.45 11.55
CA ARG A 810 -25.50 -20.03 10.37
C ARG A 810 -25.18 -19.31 9.08
N ALA A 811 -24.95 -18.01 9.12
CA ALA A 811 -24.60 -17.24 7.93
C ALA A 811 -23.81 -15.98 8.24
N VAL A 812 -23.07 -15.54 7.22
CA VAL A 812 -22.36 -14.26 7.19
C VAL A 812 -23.07 -13.33 6.21
N LEU A 813 -23.38 -12.13 6.67
CA LEU A 813 -23.94 -11.04 5.88
C LEU A 813 -22.84 -10.02 5.62
N TRP A 814 -22.46 -9.87 4.36
CA TRP A 814 -21.33 -9.04 3.93
C TRP A 814 -21.82 -7.86 3.09
N HIS A 815 -21.46 -6.65 3.50
CA HIS A 815 -21.59 -5.44 2.68
C HIS A 815 -20.30 -4.65 2.73
N GLN A 816 -19.56 -4.66 1.62
CA GLN A 816 -18.31 -3.93 1.50
C GLN A 816 -17.93 -3.72 0.03
N GLY A 817 -17.11 -2.72 -0.23
CA GLY A 817 -16.43 -2.53 -1.51
C GLY A 817 -16.23 -1.05 -1.83
N GLU A 818 -16.92 -0.15 -1.14
CA GLU A 818 -16.89 1.27 -1.47
C GLU A 818 -15.47 1.85 -1.37
N ASN A 819 -14.63 1.35 -0.46
CA ASN A 819 -13.24 1.76 -0.34
C ASN A 819 -12.26 1.03 -1.30
N ASP A 820 -12.71 -0.04 -1.97
CA ASP A 820 -11.94 -0.79 -2.99
C ASP A 820 -12.17 -0.27 -4.41
N GLN A 821 -13.01 0.76 -4.57
CA GLN A 821 -13.27 1.40 -5.87
C GLN A 821 -12.06 2.20 -6.40
N GLY A 822 -11.06 2.43 -5.55
CA GLY A 822 -9.84 3.19 -5.86
C GLY A 822 -8.58 2.32 -5.90
N GLU A 823 -7.43 2.98 -5.84
CA GLU A 823 -6.07 2.40 -5.97
C GLU A 823 -5.30 2.32 -4.65
N SER A 824 -5.92 2.70 -3.54
CA SER A 824 -5.25 2.92 -2.26
C SER A 824 -4.90 1.63 -1.51
N GLY A 825 -4.68 0.50 -2.19
CA GLY A 825 -4.37 -0.80 -1.59
C GLY A 825 -2.90 -1.21 -1.69
N VAL A 826 -2.52 -2.22 -0.92
CA VAL A 826 -1.13 -2.71 -0.78
C VAL A 826 -0.43 -3.11 -2.09
N THR A 827 -1.17 -3.43 -3.15
CA THR A 827 -0.63 -3.96 -4.40
C THR A 827 -0.30 -2.92 -5.47
N ALA A 828 -0.58 -1.63 -5.26
CA ALA A 828 -0.43 -0.55 -6.27
C ALA A 828 -1.30 -0.75 -7.52
N THR A 829 -2.30 -1.62 -7.41
CA THR A 829 -3.33 -1.82 -8.43
C THR A 829 -4.65 -1.27 -7.91
N PHE A 830 -5.63 -1.12 -8.79
CA PHE A 830 -7.00 -0.87 -8.35
C PHE A 830 -7.52 -2.03 -7.49
N GLY A 831 -8.38 -1.72 -6.50
CA GLY A 831 -8.88 -2.70 -5.55
C GLY A 831 -9.60 -3.88 -6.20
N TRP A 832 -10.29 -3.66 -7.32
CA TRP A 832 -10.97 -4.72 -8.07
C TRP A 832 -10.05 -5.85 -8.56
N VAL A 833 -8.75 -5.59 -8.76
CA VAL A 833 -7.80 -6.60 -9.27
C VAL A 833 -7.67 -7.75 -8.28
N ASN A 834 -7.61 -7.44 -6.98
CA ASN A 834 -7.36 -8.43 -5.92
C ASN A 834 -8.60 -8.75 -5.08
N TYR A 835 -9.70 -8.03 -5.29
CA TYR A 835 -10.92 -8.15 -4.49
C TYR A 835 -11.42 -9.59 -4.39
N GLU A 836 -11.51 -10.29 -5.53
CA GLU A 836 -11.99 -11.67 -5.60
C GLU A 836 -11.08 -12.61 -4.79
N GLY A 837 -9.76 -12.49 -4.93
CA GLY A 837 -8.79 -13.30 -4.19
C GLY A 837 -8.83 -13.05 -2.67
N TYR A 838 -8.93 -11.78 -2.26
CA TYR A 838 -9.07 -11.42 -0.84
C TYR A 838 -10.41 -11.88 -0.24
N PHE A 839 -11.49 -11.81 -1.01
CA PHE A 839 -12.79 -12.32 -0.57
C PHE A 839 -12.72 -13.83 -0.36
N ILE A 840 -12.20 -14.59 -1.32
CA ILE A 840 -12.08 -16.05 -1.24
C ILE A 840 -11.25 -16.46 -0.03
N ARG A 841 -10.11 -15.80 0.20
CA ARG A 841 -9.25 -16.05 1.38
C ARG A 841 -9.97 -15.78 2.69
N MET A 842 -10.64 -14.64 2.81
CA MET A 842 -11.39 -14.28 4.01
C MET A 842 -12.57 -15.24 4.26
N ALA A 843 -13.33 -15.58 3.22
CA ALA A 843 -14.44 -16.52 3.33
C ALA A 843 -13.99 -17.94 3.69
N ALA A 844 -12.81 -18.36 3.21
CA ALA A 844 -12.16 -19.59 3.63
C ALA A 844 -11.90 -19.60 5.14
N ARG A 845 -11.33 -18.50 5.68
CA ARG A 845 -11.10 -18.37 7.12
C ARG A 845 -12.38 -18.31 7.94
N TRP A 846 -13.43 -17.65 7.45
CA TRP A 846 -14.74 -17.74 8.09
C TRP A 846 -15.26 -19.18 8.14
N LYS A 847 -15.09 -19.97 7.07
CA LYS A 847 -15.54 -21.36 7.07
C LYS A 847 -14.72 -22.24 8.02
N GLU A 848 -13.45 -21.92 8.22
CA GLU A 848 -12.57 -22.59 9.19
C GLU A 848 -12.97 -22.26 10.63
N ASP A 849 -13.09 -20.97 10.95
CA ASP A 849 -13.40 -20.51 12.31
C ASP A 849 -14.89 -20.69 12.67
N TYR A 850 -15.78 -20.70 11.66
CA TYR A 850 -17.24 -20.86 11.77
C TYR A 850 -17.73 -22.02 10.89
N PRO A 851 -17.45 -23.28 11.29
CA PRO A 851 -17.60 -24.45 10.43
C PRO A 851 -19.03 -24.71 9.94
N ASN A 852 -20.04 -24.27 10.69
CA ASN A 852 -21.44 -24.53 10.41
C ASN A 852 -22.14 -23.42 9.61
N ILE A 853 -21.38 -22.49 9.01
CA ILE A 853 -21.95 -21.55 8.02
C ILE A 853 -22.65 -22.37 6.93
N LYS A 854 -23.92 -22.06 6.72
CA LYS A 854 -24.80 -22.62 5.69
C LYS A 854 -24.89 -21.74 4.46
N HIS A 855 -24.76 -20.42 4.60
CA HIS A 855 -24.90 -19.49 3.49
C HIS A 855 -24.12 -18.20 3.68
N TYR A 856 -23.67 -17.61 2.58
CA TYR A 856 -23.10 -16.26 2.52
C TYR A 856 -24.06 -15.33 1.79
N TYR A 857 -24.45 -14.24 2.45
CA TYR A 857 -25.29 -13.20 1.84
C TYR A 857 -24.43 -11.97 1.58
N ILE A 858 -24.16 -11.67 0.32
CA ILE A 858 -23.28 -10.57 -0.08
C ILE A 858 -24.08 -9.47 -0.80
N HIS A 859 -23.52 -8.27 -0.89
CA HIS A 859 -24.10 -7.17 -1.66
C HIS A 859 -23.20 -6.78 -2.82
N GLN A 860 -23.80 -6.49 -3.98
CA GLN A 860 -23.15 -5.65 -4.99
C GLN A 860 -23.37 -4.19 -4.60
N ILE A 861 -22.29 -3.42 -4.46
CA ILE A 861 -22.40 -1.98 -4.17
C ILE A 861 -23.01 -1.24 -5.37
N TRP A 862 -23.60 -0.08 -5.14
CA TRP A 862 -24.17 0.73 -6.21
C TRP A 862 -23.07 1.54 -6.93
N PRO A 863 -23.31 1.95 -8.19
CA PRO A 863 -22.34 2.71 -8.97
C PRO A 863 -21.97 4.04 -8.30
N GLY A 864 -20.67 4.32 -8.20
CA GLY A 864 -20.16 5.59 -7.68
C GLY A 864 -20.44 5.83 -6.18
N ALA A 865 -20.66 4.76 -5.41
CA ALA A 865 -20.80 4.86 -3.95
C ALA A 865 -19.66 5.68 -3.33
N CYS A 866 -19.98 6.52 -2.35
CA CYS A 866 -19.01 7.39 -1.68
C CYS A 866 -18.25 8.36 -2.63
N GLY A 867 -18.83 8.70 -3.79
CA GLY A 867 -18.30 9.71 -4.70
C GLY A 867 -17.24 9.21 -5.68
N SER A 868 -17.07 7.89 -5.83
CA SER A 868 -16.20 7.32 -6.86
C SER A 868 -16.72 7.64 -8.27
N ARG A 869 -15.81 7.98 -9.20
CA ARG A 869 -16.16 8.39 -10.57
C ARG A 869 -15.37 7.66 -11.67
N SER A 870 -14.65 6.59 -11.31
CA SER A 870 -13.75 5.87 -12.22
C SER A 870 -14.37 4.57 -12.72
N VAL A 871 -14.20 4.18 -13.99
CA VAL A 871 -14.68 2.88 -14.55
C VAL A 871 -14.24 1.67 -13.73
N GLU A 872 -13.16 1.80 -12.97
CA GLU A 872 -12.64 0.75 -12.10
C GLU A 872 -13.63 0.33 -10.99
N ASN A 873 -14.56 1.22 -10.59
CA ASN A 873 -15.67 0.85 -9.71
C ASN A 873 -16.65 -0.12 -10.39
N ASP A 874 -16.81 -0.04 -11.70
CA ASP A 874 -17.69 -0.92 -12.47
C ASP A 874 -17.08 -2.32 -12.54
N ARG A 875 -15.76 -2.40 -12.74
CA ARG A 875 -14.99 -3.65 -12.68
C ARG A 875 -15.04 -4.28 -11.29
N LEU A 876 -15.00 -3.48 -10.21
CA LEU A 876 -15.22 -3.99 -8.86
C LEU A 876 -16.61 -4.63 -8.70
N ARG A 877 -17.67 -3.93 -9.14
CA ARG A 877 -19.04 -4.47 -9.10
C ARG A 877 -19.18 -5.74 -9.91
N GLU A 878 -18.49 -5.84 -11.05
CA GLU A 878 -18.42 -7.07 -11.84
C GLU A 878 -17.72 -8.22 -11.10
N ARG A 879 -16.65 -7.94 -10.33
CA ARG A 879 -16.06 -8.95 -9.43
C ARG A 879 -17.07 -9.43 -8.39
N GLN A 880 -17.79 -8.51 -7.76
CA GLN A 880 -18.84 -8.86 -6.79
C GLN A 880 -19.94 -9.71 -7.43
N ARG A 881 -20.41 -9.35 -8.63
CA ARG A 881 -21.45 -10.08 -9.38
C ARG A 881 -21.09 -11.53 -9.62
N ARG A 882 -19.82 -11.80 -9.91
CA ARG A 882 -19.32 -13.12 -10.29
C ARG A 882 -18.99 -14.02 -9.10
N LEU A 883 -18.86 -13.47 -7.89
CA LEU A 883 -18.53 -14.25 -6.68
C LEU A 883 -19.48 -15.44 -6.45
N PRO A 884 -20.82 -15.34 -6.59
CA PRO A 884 -21.72 -16.49 -6.40
C PRO A 884 -21.39 -17.68 -7.31
N GLY A 885 -20.82 -17.47 -8.50
CA GLY A 885 -20.37 -18.56 -9.37
C GLY A 885 -19.20 -19.38 -8.80
N GLN A 886 -18.52 -18.89 -7.77
CA GLN A 886 -17.40 -19.54 -7.10
C GLN A 886 -17.83 -20.35 -5.85
N PHE A 887 -19.09 -20.27 -5.42
CA PHE A 887 -19.59 -20.88 -4.18
C PHE A 887 -20.97 -21.52 -4.38
N SER A 888 -21.21 -22.74 -3.89
CA SER A 888 -22.54 -23.37 -3.91
C SER A 888 -23.53 -22.72 -2.95
N ASN A 889 -23.03 -22.10 -1.87
CA ASN A 889 -23.84 -21.56 -0.78
C ASN A 889 -23.68 -20.04 -0.64
N MET A 890 -23.82 -19.31 -1.74
CA MET A 890 -23.73 -17.85 -1.75
C MET A 890 -24.89 -17.24 -2.54
N SER A 891 -25.36 -16.09 -2.07
CA SER A 891 -26.30 -15.26 -2.83
C SER A 891 -25.92 -13.80 -2.71
N ILE A 892 -26.18 -13.07 -3.79
CA ILE A 892 -25.89 -11.63 -3.89
C ILE A 892 -27.19 -10.83 -3.90
N MET A 893 -27.16 -9.66 -3.28
CA MET A 893 -28.25 -8.67 -3.30
C MET A 893 -27.79 -7.38 -3.98
N SER A 894 -28.68 -6.76 -4.74
CA SER A 894 -28.41 -5.50 -5.43
C SER A 894 -28.76 -4.32 -4.55
N THR A 895 -27.79 -3.42 -4.33
CA THR A 895 -28.03 -2.18 -3.59
C THR A 895 -28.48 -1.02 -4.49
N LEU A 896 -28.47 -1.22 -5.82
CA LEU A 896 -28.82 -0.23 -6.84
C LEU A 896 -30.25 0.32 -6.67
N GLY A 897 -31.19 -0.55 -6.28
CA GLY A 897 -32.61 -0.25 -6.15
C GLY A 897 -33.05 0.29 -4.78
N ILE A 898 -32.14 0.46 -3.82
CA ILE A 898 -32.51 0.93 -2.48
C ILE A 898 -33.01 2.37 -2.56
N ARG A 899 -34.20 2.62 -2.01
CA ARG A 899 -34.86 3.95 -1.95
C ARG A 899 -35.39 4.22 -0.52
N PRO A 900 -35.21 5.44 0.03
CA PRO A 900 -34.39 6.53 -0.49
C PRO A 900 -32.92 6.08 -0.58
N GLY A 901 -32.23 6.48 -1.65
CA GLY A 901 -30.84 6.12 -1.83
C GLY A 901 -29.92 6.94 -0.92
N GLY A 902 -28.62 6.66 -0.98
CA GLY A 902 -27.59 7.32 -0.16
C GLY A 902 -26.47 7.95 -0.99
N GLY A 903 -25.74 8.91 -0.40
CA GLY A 903 -24.51 9.44 -1.00
C GLY A 903 -23.35 8.45 -0.83
N CYS A 904 -22.81 8.38 0.40
CA CYS A 904 -21.91 7.31 0.84
C CYS A 904 -22.63 6.30 1.76
N HIS A 905 -23.59 6.77 2.54
CA HIS A 905 -24.36 5.98 3.49
C HIS A 905 -25.86 6.20 3.30
N TYR A 906 -26.67 5.21 3.66
CA TYR A 906 -28.12 5.29 3.59
C TYR A 906 -28.73 6.04 4.79
N LEU A 907 -29.94 6.56 4.57
CA LEU A 907 -30.82 6.97 5.65
C LEU A 907 -31.46 5.73 6.31
N PRO A 908 -32.02 5.86 7.53
CA PRO A 908 -32.71 4.77 8.23
C PRO A 908 -33.71 3.99 7.36
N GLU A 909 -34.49 4.67 6.53
CA GLU A 909 -35.49 4.08 5.64
C GLU A 909 -34.84 3.22 4.53
N GLY A 910 -33.66 3.64 4.03
CA GLY A 910 -32.86 2.90 3.07
C GLY A 910 -32.23 1.65 3.69
N TYR A 911 -31.73 1.75 4.94
CA TYR A 911 -31.28 0.58 5.70
C TYR A 911 -32.43 -0.39 6.00
N ALA A 912 -33.63 0.09 6.30
CA ALA A 912 -34.80 -0.77 6.45
C ALA A 912 -35.18 -1.45 5.12
N ALA A 913 -35.01 -0.77 3.97
CA ALA A 913 -35.21 -1.38 2.66
C ALA A 913 -34.21 -2.50 2.37
N MET A 914 -32.94 -2.32 2.75
CA MET A 914 -31.91 -3.36 2.68
C MET A 914 -32.32 -4.61 3.49
N ALA A 915 -32.79 -4.43 4.74
CA ALA A 915 -33.30 -5.53 5.56
C ALA A 915 -34.48 -6.26 4.89
N ARG A 916 -35.43 -5.51 4.31
CA ARG A 916 -36.59 -6.09 3.59
C ARG A 916 -36.18 -6.90 2.36
N GLN A 917 -35.15 -6.48 1.63
CA GLN A 917 -34.64 -7.22 0.47
C GLN A 917 -33.95 -8.53 0.88
N LEU A 918 -33.19 -8.52 1.98
CA LEU A 918 -32.51 -9.72 2.48
C LEU A 918 -33.47 -10.75 3.11
N PHE A 919 -34.59 -10.30 3.67
CA PHE A 919 -35.47 -11.16 4.46
C PHE A 919 -36.01 -12.39 3.68
N PRO A 920 -36.58 -12.28 2.47
CA PRO A 920 -37.00 -13.45 1.69
C PRO A 920 -35.84 -14.40 1.36
N LEU A 921 -34.67 -13.85 1.07
CA LEU A 921 -33.47 -14.62 0.73
C LEU A 921 -32.98 -15.45 1.93
N ILE A 922 -33.02 -14.88 3.14
CA ILE A 922 -32.69 -15.58 4.38
C ILE A 922 -33.73 -16.66 4.70
N ASN A 923 -35.02 -16.37 4.53
CA ASN A 923 -36.08 -17.37 4.72
C ASN A 923 -35.87 -18.60 3.83
N LYS A 924 -35.51 -18.38 2.56
CA LYS A 924 -35.22 -19.49 1.63
C LYS A 924 -34.07 -20.36 2.08
N TYR A 925 -32.89 -19.77 2.32
CA TYR A 925 -31.66 -20.56 2.52
C TYR A 925 -31.36 -20.92 3.99
N SER A 926 -31.88 -20.16 4.97
CA SER A 926 -31.68 -20.45 6.40
C SER A 926 -32.87 -21.18 7.05
N TYR A 927 -34.09 -21.03 6.51
CA TYR A 927 -35.31 -21.61 7.08
C TYR A 927 -36.02 -22.59 6.12
N GLY A 928 -35.51 -22.79 4.91
CA GLY A 928 -36.05 -23.77 3.96
C GLY A 928 -37.40 -23.37 3.37
N GLU A 929 -37.76 -22.08 3.41
CA GLU A 929 -39.01 -21.62 2.81
C GLU A 929 -38.93 -21.62 1.29
N GLU A 930 -39.87 -22.30 0.65
CA GLU A 930 -40.02 -22.23 -0.79
C GLU A 930 -40.58 -20.87 -1.21
N SER A 931 -40.12 -20.38 -2.37
CA SER A 931 -40.66 -19.18 -2.99
C SER A 931 -41.02 -19.49 -4.43
N GLN A 932 -42.23 -19.10 -4.84
CA GLN A 932 -42.72 -19.24 -6.20
C GLN A 932 -42.14 -18.17 -7.14
N GLU A 933 -41.60 -17.09 -6.57
CA GLU A 933 -40.93 -16.02 -7.30
C GLU A 933 -39.43 -16.00 -6.97
N PRO A 934 -38.58 -15.47 -7.86
CA PRO A 934 -37.18 -15.26 -7.53
C PRO A 934 -37.01 -14.32 -6.33
N VAL A 935 -36.14 -14.68 -5.39
CA VAL A 935 -35.79 -13.85 -4.21
C VAL A 935 -34.41 -13.19 -4.34
N THR A 936 -33.80 -13.28 -5.52
CA THR A 936 -32.50 -12.70 -5.88
C THR A 936 -32.67 -11.63 -6.97
N PRO A 937 -31.75 -10.67 -7.06
CA PRO A 937 -31.66 -9.75 -8.21
C PRO A 937 -31.56 -10.49 -9.55
N PRO A 938 -32.13 -9.96 -10.64
CA PRO A 938 -31.81 -10.42 -11.99
C PRO A 938 -30.32 -10.30 -12.30
N ASP A 939 -29.73 -11.38 -12.83
CA ASP A 939 -28.34 -11.43 -13.29
C ASP A 939 -28.24 -11.74 -14.78
N ILE A 940 -27.27 -11.14 -15.45
CA ILE A 940 -27.04 -11.34 -16.88
C ILE A 940 -26.37 -12.70 -17.13
N GLN A 941 -27.00 -13.55 -17.94
CA GLN A 941 -26.45 -14.86 -18.32
C GLN A 941 -25.65 -14.80 -19.62
N SER A 942 -26.13 -14.05 -20.61
CA SER A 942 -25.45 -13.90 -21.89
C SER A 942 -25.83 -12.64 -22.64
N VAL A 943 -24.90 -12.17 -23.46
CA VAL A 943 -25.06 -11.08 -24.41
C VAL A 943 -24.62 -11.59 -25.77
N SER A 944 -25.42 -11.37 -26.82
CA SER A 944 -25.10 -11.82 -28.18
C SER A 944 -25.68 -10.90 -29.24
N TYR A 945 -25.02 -10.82 -30.41
CA TYR A 945 -25.65 -10.25 -31.59
C TYR A 945 -26.80 -11.15 -32.09
N THR A 946 -27.90 -10.55 -32.52
CA THR A 946 -29.07 -11.31 -33.04
C THR A 946 -28.96 -11.66 -34.51
N SER A 947 -28.01 -11.07 -35.24
CA SER A 947 -27.73 -11.36 -36.64
C SER A 947 -26.27 -11.05 -37.00
N GLU A 948 -25.84 -11.48 -38.20
CA GLU A 948 -24.54 -11.11 -38.76
C GLU A 948 -24.40 -9.61 -39.04
N ARG A 949 -25.52 -8.88 -39.19
CA ARG A 949 -25.50 -7.42 -39.38
C ARG A 949 -25.06 -6.66 -38.14
N ARG A 950 -25.13 -7.28 -36.95
CA ARG A 950 -24.70 -6.69 -35.67
C ARG A 950 -25.33 -5.34 -35.35
N ASP A 951 -26.55 -5.11 -35.81
CA ASP A 951 -27.37 -3.93 -35.57
C ASP A 951 -28.35 -4.10 -34.40
N GLU A 952 -28.39 -5.28 -33.79
CA GLU A 952 -29.18 -5.56 -32.60
C GLU A 952 -28.46 -6.54 -31.66
N ILE A 953 -28.54 -6.27 -30.36
CA ILE A 953 -27.95 -7.07 -29.29
C ILE A 953 -29.06 -7.62 -28.39
N LYS A 954 -29.01 -8.94 -28.13
CA LYS A 954 -29.87 -9.65 -27.19
C LYS A 954 -29.17 -9.85 -25.86
N LEU A 955 -29.83 -9.44 -24.78
CA LEU A 955 -29.46 -9.71 -23.40
C LEU A 955 -30.42 -10.76 -22.85
N THR A 956 -29.87 -11.80 -22.22
CA THR A 956 -30.67 -12.85 -21.56
C THR A 956 -30.35 -12.86 -20.07
N PHE A 957 -31.35 -12.60 -19.24
CA PHE A 957 -31.29 -12.67 -17.79
C PHE A 957 -31.70 -14.06 -17.28
N ASP A 958 -31.33 -14.35 -16.03
CA ASP A 958 -31.70 -15.59 -15.34
C ASP A 958 -33.17 -15.65 -14.91
N GLN A 959 -33.86 -14.52 -14.94
CA GLN A 959 -35.26 -14.34 -14.56
C GLN A 959 -35.92 -13.21 -15.35
N ASP A 960 -37.23 -13.05 -15.20
CA ASP A 960 -37.98 -11.99 -15.85
C ASP A 960 -37.59 -10.60 -15.36
N VAL A 961 -37.47 -9.66 -16.30
CA VAL A 961 -37.07 -8.28 -16.05
C VAL A 961 -38.11 -7.29 -16.57
N LYS A 962 -38.14 -6.11 -15.96
CA LYS A 962 -38.99 -4.96 -16.27
C LYS A 962 -38.10 -3.72 -16.41
N TRP A 963 -38.37 -2.89 -17.41
CA TRP A 963 -37.62 -1.67 -17.67
C TRP A 963 -38.53 -0.61 -18.29
N SER A 964 -38.09 0.65 -18.23
CA SER A 964 -38.64 1.74 -19.05
C SER A 964 -37.68 2.07 -20.20
N ASP A 965 -38.16 2.78 -21.22
CA ASP A 965 -37.36 3.17 -22.37
C ASP A 965 -36.14 4.03 -21.99
N GLU A 966 -36.22 4.76 -20.86
CA GLU A 966 -35.13 5.59 -20.34
C GLU A 966 -33.87 4.80 -19.98
N VAL A 967 -33.99 3.49 -19.71
CA VAL A 967 -32.85 2.60 -19.44
C VAL A 967 -31.89 2.51 -20.63
N ALA A 968 -32.35 2.81 -21.85
CA ALA A 968 -31.51 2.80 -23.05
C ALA A 968 -30.22 3.63 -22.90
N ARG A 969 -30.23 4.69 -22.09
CA ARG A 969 -29.06 5.57 -21.85
C ARG A 969 -27.98 4.95 -20.96
N GLN A 970 -28.25 3.78 -20.38
CA GLN A 970 -27.41 3.17 -19.35
C GLN A 970 -26.49 2.06 -19.88
N PHE A 971 -26.48 1.82 -21.20
CA PHE A 971 -25.66 0.80 -21.85
C PHE A 971 -24.42 1.40 -22.53
N TYR A 972 -23.32 0.65 -22.48
CA TYR A 972 -22.03 1.07 -23.05
C TYR A 972 -21.37 -0.07 -23.84
N LEU A 973 -20.83 0.23 -25.02
CA LEU A 973 -20.17 -0.68 -25.95
C LEU A 973 -18.67 -0.34 -26.04
N ASN A 974 -17.77 -1.28 -25.71
CA ASN A 974 -16.32 -1.02 -25.67
C ASN A 974 -15.95 0.29 -24.96
N ASP A 975 -16.65 0.55 -23.86
CA ASP A 975 -16.56 1.74 -23.04
C ASP A 975 -17.26 3.03 -23.50
N ASP A 976 -17.78 3.09 -24.72
CA ASP A 976 -18.53 4.23 -25.26
C ASP A 976 -20.04 4.09 -25.03
N SER A 977 -20.75 5.22 -24.97
CA SER A 977 -22.23 5.19 -24.83
C SER A 977 -22.86 4.43 -26.00
N ALA A 978 -23.76 3.50 -25.71
CA ALA A 978 -24.51 2.80 -26.75
C ALA A 978 -25.55 3.76 -27.34
N GLU A 979 -25.48 4.01 -28.64
CA GLU A 979 -26.53 4.73 -29.38
C GLU A 979 -27.62 3.74 -29.80
N LEU A 980 -28.82 3.91 -29.24
CA LEU A 980 -29.94 2.99 -29.42
C LEU A 980 -31.13 3.70 -30.09
N ASN A 981 -31.71 3.04 -31.11
CA ASN A 981 -32.96 3.47 -31.74
C ASN A 981 -34.18 3.01 -30.94
N ALA A 982 -34.10 1.84 -30.31
CA ALA A 982 -35.17 1.27 -29.51
C ALA A 982 -34.61 0.25 -28.51
N ILE A 983 -35.32 0.10 -27.39
CA ILE A 983 -35.17 -1.02 -26.46
C ILE A 983 -36.47 -1.83 -26.49
N GLY A 984 -36.36 -3.15 -26.54
CA GLY A 984 -37.51 -4.05 -26.63
C GLY A 984 -37.25 -5.38 -25.93
N GLY A 985 -38.10 -6.37 -26.20
CA GLY A 985 -38.03 -7.69 -25.58
C GLY A 985 -39.21 -7.97 -24.63
N ALA A 986 -39.18 -9.14 -24.00
CA ALA A 986 -40.20 -9.59 -23.04
C ALA A 986 -39.63 -10.68 -22.12
N GLY A 987 -40.23 -10.82 -20.94
CA GLY A 987 -39.80 -11.78 -19.92
C GLY A 987 -38.33 -11.54 -19.53
N ARG A 988 -37.50 -12.58 -19.62
CA ARG A 988 -36.05 -12.52 -19.35
C ARG A 988 -35.17 -11.92 -20.45
N ILE A 989 -35.76 -11.46 -21.56
CA ILE A 989 -35.01 -10.98 -22.73
C ILE A 989 -35.19 -9.48 -22.91
N ILE A 990 -34.05 -8.77 -23.03
CA ILE A 990 -34.00 -7.38 -23.51
C ILE A 990 -33.28 -7.37 -24.87
N THR A 991 -33.84 -6.68 -25.86
CA THR A 991 -33.19 -6.40 -27.15
C THR A 991 -32.83 -4.92 -27.25
N LEU A 992 -31.58 -4.65 -27.63
CA LEU A 992 -31.07 -3.30 -27.88
C LEU A 992 -30.88 -3.12 -29.38
N LYS A 993 -31.76 -2.33 -30.01
CA LYS A 993 -31.65 -1.99 -31.43
C LYS A 993 -30.70 -0.81 -31.60
N LEU A 994 -29.53 -1.06 -32.17
CA LEU A 994 -28.47 -0.06 -32.30
C LEU A 994 -28.82 0.97 -33.38
N SER A 995 -28.28 2.19 -33.26
CA SER A 995 -28.39 3.22 -34.30
C SER A 995 -27.69 2.80 -35.61
N ARG A 996 -26.64 1.98 -35.49
CA ARG A 996 -25.81 1.43 -36.58
C ARG A 996 -25.19 0.09 -36.17
N PRO A 997 -24.78 -0.76 -37.14
CA PRO A 997 -23.96 -1.94 -36.88
C PRO A 997 -22.75 -1.66 -35.97
N SER A 998 -22.43 -2.60 -35.08
CA SER A 998 -21.30 -2.48 -34.15
C SER A 998 -20.34 -3.67 -34.22
N THR A 999 -19.05 -3.39 -34.03
CA THR A 999 -17.99 -4.40 -33.86
C THR A 999 -17.56 -4.57 -32.40
N ALA A 1000 -18.34 -4.01 -31.48
CA ALA A 1000 -18.06 -4.09 -30.06
C ALA A 1000 -17.90 -5.54 -29.58
N LYS A 1001 -16.94 -5.73 -28.67
CA LYS A 1001 -16.63 -7.04 -28.10
C LYS A 1001 -17.26 -7.21 -26.73
N ASN A 1002 -17.62 -6.11 -26.07
CA ASN A 1002 -18.20 -6.13 -24.74
C ASN A 1002 -19.34 -5.12 -24.58
N LEU A 1003 -20.21 -5.39 -23.59
CA LEU A 1003 -21.32 -4.56 -23.16
C LEU A 1003 -21.24 -4.35 -21.64
N SER A 1004 -21.47 -3.11 -21.21
CA SER A 1004 -21.60 -2.74 -19.79
C SER A 1004 -22.96 -2.11 -19.51
N TYR A 1005 -23.47 -2.31 -18.29
CA TYR A 1005 -24.72 -1.75 -17.80
C TYR A 1005 -24.48 -0.92 -16.52
N ILE A 1006 -24.79 0.38 -16.63
CA ILE A 1006 -24.62 1.44 -15.65
C ILE A 1006 -23.15 1.75 -15.28
N ARG A 1007 -22.73 2.96 -15.66
CA ARG A 1007 -21.40 3.54 -15.36
C ARG A 1007 -21.39 4.33 -14.06
N GLY A 1008 -20.47 4.00 -13.16
CA GLY A 1008 -20.23 4.83 -11.98
C GLY A 1008 -19.68 6.20 -12.35
N GLY A 1009 -20.11 7.23 -11.60
CA GLY A 1009 -19.79 8.63 -11.88
C GLY A 1009 -20.64 9.31 -12.96
N LYS A 1010 -21.39 8.55 -13.78
CA LYS A 1010 -22.34 9.09 -14.76
C LYS A 1010 -23.80 8.93 -14.32
N TRP A 1011 -24.15 7.77 -13.76
CA TRP A 1011 -25.50 7.46 -13.31
C TRP A 1011 -25.88 8.18 -12.01
N ARG A 1012 -27.17 8.49 -11.86
CA ARG A 1012 -27.78 9.07 -10.65
C ARG A 1012 -28.95 8.23 -10.15
N GLN A 1013 -29.23 8.26 -8.85
CA GLN A 1013 -30.22 7.38 -8.21
C GLN A 1013 -31.66 7.55 -8.71
N GLU A 1014 -31.99 8.72 -9.23
CA GLU A 1014 -33.27 9.03 -9.85
C GLU A 1014 -33.43 8.44 -11.25
N GLU A 1015 -32.34 8.05 -11.92
CA GLU A 1015 -32.38 7.56 -13.29
C GLU A 1015 -32.89 6.12 -13.38
N ALA A 1016 -33.52 5.80 -14.51
CA ALA A 1016 -34.13 4.52 -14.76
C ALA A 1016 -33.13 3.35 -14.69
N ILE A 1017 -33.59 2.24 -14.11
CA ILE A 1017 -32.85 0.99 -13.96
C ILE A 1017 -33.74 -0.21 -14.33
N ILE A 1018 -33.12 -1.37 -14.49
CA ILE A 1018 -33.80 -2.65 -14.74
C ILE A 1018 -34.22 -3.23 -13.39
N TRP A 1019 -35.46 -3.70 -13.33
CA TRP A 1019 -36.06 -4.33 -12.16
C TRP A 1019 -36.42 -5.77 -12.46
N GLY A 1020 -36.32 -6.65 -11.48
CA GLY A 1020 -36.95 -7.96 -11.53
C GLY A 1020 -38.45 -7.87 -11.36
N SER A 1021 -39.17 -8.93 -11.72
CA SER A 1021 -40.60 -9.07 -11.38
C SER A 1021 -40.85 -8.97 -9.87
N ASN A 1022 -39.88 -9.40 -9.06
CA ASN A 1022 -39.83 -9.35 -7.60
C ASN A 1022 -39.56 -7.96 -6.98
N GLY A 1023 -39.41 -6.90 -7.80
CA GLY A 1023 -39.13 -5.55 -7.31
C GLY A 1023 -37.70 -5.34 -6.80
N ILE A 1024 -36.77 -6.26 -7.08
CA ILE A 1024 -35.34 -6.11 -6.80
C ILE A 1024 -34.63 -5.62 -8.07
N ALA A 1025 -33.79 -4.59 -7.95
CA ALA A 1025 -33.04 -4.08 -9.10
C ALA A 1025 -32.05 -5.13 -9.62
N ALA A 1026 -31.89 -5.21 -10.95
CA ALA A 1026 -30.91 -6.09 -11.56
C ALA A 1026 -29.48 -5.77 -11.08
N LEU A 1027 -28.60 -6.79 -11.12
CA LEU A 1027 -27.18 -6.56 -10.93
C LEU A 1027 -26.63 -5.78 -12.11
N THR A 1028 -25.71 -4.88 -11.80
CA THR A 1028 -24.93 -4.17 -12.80
C THR A 1028 -23.79 -5.05 -13.28
N PHE A 1029 -23.39 -4.89 -14.54
CA PHE A 1029 -22.33 -5.69 -15.15
C PHE A 1029 -21.38 -4.84 -15.99
N CYS A 1030 -20.12 -5.25 -16.05
CA CYS A 1030 -19.06 -4.50 -16.74
C CYS A 1030 -18.29 -5.43 -17.67
N GLU A 1031 -18.01 -4.94 -18.88
CA GLU A 1031 -17.17 -5.62 -19.88
C GLU A 1031 -17.61 -7.06 -20.21
N VAL A 1032 -18.93 -7.34 -20.17
CA VAL A 1032 -19.46 -8.66 -20.48
C VAL A 1032 -19.29 -8.96 -21.97
N PRO A 1033 -18.68 -10.09 -22.37
CA PRO A 1033 -18.43 -10.39 -23.77
C PRO A 1033 -19.72 -10.51 -24.60
N ILE A 1034 -19.75 -9.85 -25.76
CA ILE A 1034 -20.81 -10.01 -26.76
C ILE A 1034 -20.45 -11.21 -27.64
N ARG A 1035 -21.25 -12.27 -27.55
CA ARG A 1035 -21.09 -13.46 -28.39
C ARG A 1035 -21.50 -13.15 -29.83
N PRO A 1036 -20.85 -13.75 -30.84
CA PRO A 1036 -21.32 -13.68 -32.21
C PRO A 1036 -22.71 -14.30 -32.33
N HIS A 1037 -23.43 -13.95 -33.39
CA HIS A 1037 -24.65 -14.65 -33.77
C HIS A 1037 -24.32 -16.15 -33.94
N ARG A 1038 -25.03 -17.01 -33.23
CA ARG A 1038 -25.00 -18.46 -33.44
C ARG A 1038 -26.27 -18.80 -34.20
N GLU A 1039 -26.10 -19.44 -35.35
CA GLU A 1039 -27.19 -20.05 -36.12
C GLU A 1039 -27.97 -21.07 -35.29
#